data_AF-A0A8K9X6A6-F1
#
_entry.id   AF-A0A8K9X6A6-F1
#
_cell.length_a   1.000
_cell.length_b   1.000
_cell.length_c   1.000
_cell.angle_alpha   90.00
_cell.angle_beta   90.00
_cell.angle_gamma   90.00
#
_symmetry.space_group_name_H-M   'P 1'
#
loop_
_entity.id
_entity.type
_entity.pdbx_description
1 polymer ?
#
loop_
_entity_poly.entity_id
_entity_poly.type
_entity_poly.pdbx_seq_one_letter_code
_entity_poly.pdbx_strand_id
1 'polypeptide(L)'
;MVTTGPETTTSNESTAQENTTATVTSSAATAGHKQMQVCVCGWRKVTSHHGLRIHQGKKGCLGKERQRPRIDYFLRKRSNQSNEAQQLDANHSLQCISTTVMEDVNSSTEVTTEVEPTTGVELTEPPRPAVERRLPGHRPYVKWPGASDKKLWETVNTDLTLTLEKLRGTVEKKLERMGDIIYEYGTERFGVEEAKGGRKVPTPPVSRRQQEIKRLVQERRQLKKQWKKASEVEKEGIEALQADIKTRLASLRRAENLRKRRRKKEQTRTRFYKDPFKFLKSLFTKEKSGALKTTKKDLEEHLRTTNFDSKRHEHLAIPSDIPPIEPPEHHIETSPPTWKEVENTVRRARTASAPGPNGVPYKVYKNAPDVLRFLWRLMRTAWKNKIIPKVWRRAGGVLIPKEKDAVNISQFRPISLLNVEGKIFFRVIAQRMAEYLQRNAYVDTSVQKAGISGFSGCLEHSSMIWHQIQMAKVEKRDLHVVFLDLANAFGSVPHELLWSAFRFFHIPDTITTLVKSYFQDLQFCFTTSEFTTSWQCLNVGIMAGCTISPLAFIMAMEVIIRSSKWVAGGQRVDSGFRLPPLRAYMDDITTLTTTVPCTRRLLRKLEENISWARMKIKPSKSRSISIVKGVLSDLKFFIGDDQIPTVSEQPVKSLGRWYDASLKDKDQVQQLRKDISSSLQSIDNTQLPGKLKAWCLQFGLLPRVLWPLAVYEVPISTVEKMERGVTGYLKKWLGVPRCLTTIGLYGDGVLKLPLTSLTEEFKCSKTRLQMTLNESRDPVVSNNAPTLATGRKWRPGKAVQEATAALRHADIVGHVQQGRGGLGLTSRAAWSKATAPERRKMVVQEVRHQEEAARWAKAVSLSKQGQWTRWDSVEKRKISWKDLWAMEARRLSFSIRATYDVLPTPVNLHQWYGEDPDCALCSMPANLRHILTGCKTSLTQGRYTWRHNQVLKNLASALEDKRAATNSLPPPAASHPLRTNFVREGAKPPKRGSTPLERDQLRLARDWKMLADIGRQLVFPPEIATTTLRPDMVLWSRSLKKVFIIELTVPWEDSVDEAYERKHLRYADLAAEARHHGWNTEVRPVEVGCRGFVATSTTRLLRDLGIKGQSQRSAIKAVSEAAEGSSQWLWMKRKDPSWAPK
;
A
#
# COMPACT_ATOMS: atom_id res chain seq x y z
N MET A 1 55.31 11.90 0.97
CA MET A 1 55.86 12.43 -0.29
C MET A 1 54.94 13.58 -0.69
N VAL A 2 55.13 14.82 -0.19
CA VAL A 2 56.20 15.80 -0.52
C VAL A 2 56.29 15.87 -2.05
N THR A 3 55.73 16.87 -2.74
CA THR A 3 56.15 18.28 -2.86
C THR A 3 55.01 19.08 -3.53
N THR A 4 54.55 20.26 -3.06
CA THR A 4 55.04 21.64 -3.37
C THR A 4 55.26 21.84 -4.88
N GLY A 5 54.62 22.76 -5.59
CA GLY A 5 54.44 24.19 -5.35
C GLY A 5 54.16 24.90 -6.71
N PRO A 6 54.01 26.22 -6.73
CA PRO A 6 53.07 26.98 -7.57
C PRO A 6 53.74 27.91 -8.61
N GLU A 7 52.95 28.69 -9.37
CA GLU A 7 53.19 30.09 -9.82
C GLU A 7 52.11 30.46 -10.88
N THR A 8 51.14 31.37 -10.66
CA THR A 8 51.14 32.86 -10.69
C THR A 8 51.84 33.51 -11.88
N THR A 9 51.07 34.23 -12.72
CA THR A 9 51.30 35.63 -13.21
C THR A 9 50.30 36.00 -14.34
N THR A 10 49.38 36.96 -14.10
CA THR A 10 49.35 38.37 -14.62
C THR A 10 49.11 38.49 -16.14
N SER A 11 47.89 38.85 -16.55
CA SER A 11 47.46 40.20 -16.99
C SER A 11 48.02 40.64 -18.36
N ASN A 12 47.14 40.86 -19.34
CA ASN A 12 47.02 42.16 -20.02
C ASN A 12 45.90 42.16 -21.07
N GLU A 13 45.18 43.28 -21.08
CA GLU A 13 44.24 43.74 -22.09
C GLU A 13 44.99 44.24 -23.33
N SER A 14 44.42 44.08 -24.52
CA SER A 14 44.34 45.16 -25.52
C SER A 14 43.48 44.79 -26.75
N THR A 15 42.60 45.74 -27.04
CA THR A 15 41.79 46.07 -28.23
C THR A 15 42.37 45.85 -29.64
N ALA A 16 41.49 45.48 -30.60
CA ALA A 16 41.30 46.04 -31.97
C ALA A 16 40.34 45.10 -32.76
N GLN A 17 39.11 45.46 -33.14
CA GLN A 17 38.70 46.12 -34.40
C GLN A 17 39.34 45.55 -35.68
N GLU A 18 38.56 44.89 -36.55
CA GLU A 18 38.15 45.45 -37.86
C GLU A 18 37.19 44.56 -38.67
N ASN A 19 36.38 45.26 -39.47
CA ASN A 19 35.29 44.83 -40.35
C ASN A 19 35.80 44.28 -41.69
N THR A 20 34.91 43.56 -42.41
CA THR A 20 34.57 43.62 -43.87
C THR A 20 33.93 42.27 -44.27
N THR A 21 32.93 42.09 -45.16
CA THR A 21 32.04 42.87 -46.04
C THR A 21 30.98 41.87 -46.57
N ALA A 22 29.70 42.26 -46.68
CA ALA A 22 28.89 42.44 -47.92
C ALA A 22 28.82 41.20 -48.87
N THR A 23 27.73 40.78 -49.53
CA THR A 23 26.47 41.40 -49.99
C THR A 23 25.63 40.28 -50.63
N VAL A 24 24.29 40.26 -50.48
CA VAL A 24 23.37 39.90 -51.58
C VAL A 24 22.06 40.66 -51.36
N THR A 25 21.71 41.50 -52.34
CA THR A 25 20.52 42.34 -52.41
C THR A 25 19.36 41.69 -53.18
N SER A 26 18.16 41.87 -52.64
CA SER A 26 16.84 42.10 -53.27
C SER A 26 16.45 41.47 -54.62
N SER A 27 15.24 40.89 -54.63
CA SER A 27 14.20 41.31 -55.57
C SER A 27 12.82 41.21 -54.91
N ALA A 28 11.99 42.22 -55.17
CA ALA A 28 10.63 42.38 -54.66
C ALA A 28 9.61 41.90 -55.70
N ALA A 29 8.47 41.35 -55.26
CA ALA A 29 7.13 41.78 -55.70
C ALA A 29 6.00 40.95 -55.07
N THR A 30 4.92 41.69 -54.77
CA THR A 30 3.50 41.33 -54.66
C THR A 30 2.97 40.49 -53.49
N ALA A 31 2.28 41.24 -52.62
CA ALA A 31 1.45 40.83 -51.52
C ALA A 31 0.20 40.03 -51.96
N GLY A 32 -0.03 38.89 -51.29
CA GLY A 32 -1.33 38.23 -51.21
C GLY A 32 -1.94 38.44 -49.82
N HIS A 33 -2.98 39.27 -49.73
CA HIS A 33 -3.73 39.56 -48.51
C HIS A 33 -4.25 38.30 -47.81
N LYS A 34 -3.74 37.99 -46.61
CA LYS A 34 -4.43 37.11 -45.64
C LYS A 34 -5.18 37.97 -44.63
N GLN A 35 -6.50 38.03 -44.77
CA GLN A 35 -7.40 38.73 -43.84
C GLN A 35 -7.18 38.30 -42.39
N MET A 36 -6.73 39.25 -41.56
CA MET A 36 -6.67 39.09 -40.10
C MET A 36 -8.08 39.19 -39.51
N GLN A 37 -8.62 38.09 -38.97
CA GLN A 37 -9.82 38.18 -38.13
C GLN A 37 -9.50 38.84 -36.78
N VAL A 38 -10.00 40.07 -36.63
CA VAL A 38 -10.00 40.90 -35.43
C VAL A 38 -11.13 40.42 -34.50
N CYS A 39 -10.83 40.26 -33.21
CA CYS A 39 -11.86 40.08 -32.19
C CYS A 39 -12.52 41.44 -31.91
N VAL A 40 -13.81 41.49 -31.61
CA VAL A 40 -14.59 42.73 -31.34
C VAL A 40 -13.98 43.61 -30.20
N CYS A 41 -12.99 43.10 -29.45
CA CYS A 41 -12.23 43.84 -28.44
C CYS A 41 -10.91 44.51 -28.94
N GLY A 42 -10.62 44.51 -30.25
CA GLY A 42 -9.55 45.30 -30.86
C GLY A 42 -8.12 44.73 -30.79
N TRP A 43 -7.90 43.50 -30.35
CA TRP A 43 -6.55 42.90 -30.24
C TRP A 43 -6.01 42.30 -31.55
N ARG A 44 -4.76 42.63 -31.93
CA ARG A 44 -4.01 42.01 -33.05
C ARG A 44 -3.19 40.81 -32.55
N LYS A 45 -3.20 39.70 -33.31
CA LYS A 45 -2.53 38.42 -32.97
C LYS A 45 -1.03 38.49 -33.28
N VAL A 46 -0.16 38.04 -32.37
CA VAL A 46 1.25 37.72 -32.68
C VAL A 46 1.57 36.31 -32.23
N THR A 47 2.13 35.50 -33.13
CA THR A 47 2.70 34.17 -32.88
C THR A 47 4.20 34.29 -32.67
N SER A 48 4.75 33.73 -31.59
CA SER A 48 6.21 33.57 -31.47
C SER A 48 6.72 32.38 -32.31
N HIS A 49 8.02 32.36 -32.59
CA HIS A 49 8.73 31.39 -33.44
C HIS A 49 8.66 29.92 -32.95
N HIS A 50 7.98 29.64 -31.84
CA HIS A 50 7.77 28.29 -31.26
C HIS A 50 6.29 27.87 -31.16
N GLY A 51 5.38 28.53 -31.88
CA GLY A 51 4.09 27.91 -32.27
C GLY A 51 3.07 27.63 -31.15
N LEU A 52 3.14 28.30 -30.00
CA LEU A 52 2.12 28.21 -28.94
C LEU A 52 1.01 29.27 -29.15
N ARG A 53 -0.23 28.82 -29.35
CA ARG A 53 -1.44 29.69 -29.43
C ARG A 53 -2.23 29.61 -28.13
N ILE A 54 -2.36 30.72 -27.39
CA ILE A 54 -3.23 30.80 -26.20
C ILE A 54 -3.95 32.16 -26.17
N HIS A 55 -5.29 32.14 -26.21
CA HIS A 55 -6.15 33.28 -25.88
C HIS A 55 -6.45 33.23 -24.37
N GLN A 56 -5.74 34.03 -23.56
CA GLN A 56 -6.06 34.18 -22.15
C GLN A 56 -7.23 35.17 -22.00
N GLY A 57 -8.44 34.66 -21.74
CA GLY A 57 -9.62 35.50 -21.53
C GLY A 57 -9.52 36.31 -20.24
N LYS A 58 -9.40 37.63 -20.35
CA LYS A 58 -9.89 38.56 -19.32
C LYS A 58 -11.42 38.41 -19.24
N LYS A 59 -11.95 38.28 -18.02
CA LYS A 59 -13.40 38.38 -17.77
C LYS A 59 -13.84 39.81 -18.10
N GLY A 60 -14.45 40.02 -19.27
CA GLY A 60 -14.97 41.35 -19.64
C GLY A 60 -15.67 41.46 -20.99
N CYS A 61 -16.05 40.35 -21.64
CA CYS A 61 -16.70 40.40 -22.97
C CYS A 61 -18.17 39.91 -22.98
N LEU A 62 -18.91 40.06 -21.87
CA LEU A 62 -20.36 39.80 -21.83
C LEU A 62 -21.05 40.88 -20.99
N GLY A 63 -22.08 41.50 -21.55
CA GLY A 63 -22.83 42.63 -20.99
C GLY A 63 -23.59 42.34 -19.70
N LYS A 64 -23.98 43.42 -19.01
CA LYS A 64 -24.65 43.48 -17.71
C LYS A 64 -26.12 43.02 -17.73
N GLU A 65 -26.55 42.52 -16.56
CA GLU A 65 -27.90 42.53 -15.97
C GLU A 65 -29.07 41.75 -16.63
N ARG A 66 -29.64 40.79 -15.86
CA ARG A 66 -31.04 40.80 -15.37
C ARG A 66 -31.32 39.67 -14.35
N GLN A 67 -31.96 40.11 -13.27
CA GLN A 67 -32.77 39.49 -12.20
C GLN A 67 -32.73 37.96 -11.90
N ARG A 68 -32.66 37.67 -10.58
CA ARG A 68 -32.87 36.37 -9.93
C ARG A 68 -34.35 35.93 -9.99
N PRO A 69 -34.63 34.62 -9.87
CA PRO A 69 -35.58 34.22 -8.84
C PRO A 69 -35.02 33.21 -7.83
N ARG A 70 -35.65 33.30 -6.67
CA ARG A 70 -35.46 32.65 -5.37
C ARG A 70 -36.21 31.31 -5.36
N ILE A 71 -35.55 30.19 -5.05
CA ILE A 71 -36.19 29.04 -4.39
C ILE A 71 -35.18 28.43 -3.42
N ASP A 72 -35.44 28.70 -2.15
CA ASP A 72 -34.81 28.11 -0.98
C ASP A 72 -35.90 27.23 -0.33
N TYR A 73 -35.86 25.91 -0.55
CA TYR A 73 -36.49 24.92 0.34
C TYR A 73 -36.05 23.51 -0.11
N PHE A 74 -35.77 22.62 0.85
CA PHE A 74 -35.16 21.28 0.72
C PHE A 74 -33.64 21.24 0.51
N LEU A 75 -32.89 21.37 1.61
CA LEU A 75 -31.81 20.44 2.03
C LEU A 75 -31.16 20.93 3.34
N ARG A 76 -31.98 21.06 4.40
CA ARG A 76 -31.52 21.37 5.76
C ARG A 76 -31.45 20.07 6.59
N LYS A 77 -30.51 19.17 6.24
CA LYS A 77 -29.96 18.09 7.09
C LYS A 77 -28.96 17.24 6.30
N ARG A 78 -27.72 17.73 6.17
CA ARG A 78 -26.46 16.97 6.04
C ARG A 78 -25.31 17.97 5.95
N SER A 79 -24.80 18.35 7.11
CA SER A 79 -23.70 19.30 7.26
C SER A 79 -22.39 18.73 6.71
N ASN A 80 -21.70 19.60 5.96
CA ASN A 80 -20.26 19.64 5.68
C ASN A 80 -19.61 18.46 4.98
N GLN A 81 -19.86 18.28 3.66
CA GLN A 81 -18.88 17.65 2.76
C GLN A 81 -19.16 17.82 1.25
N SER A 82 -19.51 19.02 0.74
CA SER A 82 -19.61 19.17 -0.73
C SER A 82 -19.56 20.62 -1.22
N ASN A 83 -18.36 21.15 -1.46
CA ASN A 83 -18.19 22.37 -2.27
C ASN A 83 -17.03 22.31 -3.29
N GLU A 84 -16.42 21.13 -3.52
CA GLU A 84 -15.28 20.98 -4.45
C GLU A 84 -15.66 20.97 -5.96
N ALA A 85 -16.94 21.15 -6.34
CA ALA A 85 -17.43 20.80 -7.68
C ALA A 85 -17.45 21.94 -8.72
N GLN A 86 -17.03 23.17 -8.42
CA GLN A 86 -17.38 24.32 -9.26
C GLN A 86 -16.27 25.12 -9.96
N GLN A 87 -14.96 24.86 -9.80
CA GLN A 87 -13.97 25.86 -10.27
C GLN A 87 -12.61 25.34 -10.79
N LEU A 88 -12.55 24.18 -11.45
CA LEU A 88 -11.29 23.72 -12.07
C LEU A 88 -11.57 22.97 -13.39
N ASP A 89 -11.96 23.69 -14.45
CA ASP A 89 -11.95 23.15 -15.82
C ASP A 89 -11.81 24.31 -16.82
N ALA A 90 -10.58 24.72 -17.10
CA ALA A 90 -10.21 25.39 -18.34
C ALA A 90 -8.84 24.84 -18.76
N ASN A 91 -8.71 24.48 -20.03
CA ASN A 91 -7.58 23.84 -20.72
C ASN A 91 -7.66 22.31 -20.75
N HIS A 92 -8.18 21.77 -21.86
CA HIS A 92 -7.43 20.89 -22.78
C HIS A 92 -8.33 20.54 -23.98
N SER A 93 -7.77 20.68 -25.19
CA SER A 93 -8.40 20.43 -26.48
C SER A 93 -8.55 18.93 -26.77
N LEU A 94 -9.54 18.59 -27.60
CA LEU A 94 -9.87 17.25 -28.07
C LEU A 94 -9.38 17.08 -29.52
N GLN A 95 -8.71 15.96 -29.82
CA GLN A 95 -8.62 15.41 -31.17
C GLN A 95 -9.44 14.12 -31.23
N CYS A 96 -10.31 14.02 -32.22
CA CYS A 96 -11.10 12.85 -32.55
C CYS A 96 -10.31 11.93 -33.49
N ILE A 97 -10.43 10.62 -33.29
CA ILE A 97 -10.19 9.61 -34.32
C ILE A 97 -11.47 8.76 -34.41
N SER A 98 -11.95 8.60 -35.64
CA SER A 98 -13.12 7.83 -36.06
C SER A 98 -12.81 6.34 -36.08
N THR A 99 -13.78 5.48 -35.77
CA THR A 99 -13.77 4.09 -36.22
C THR A 99 -15.21 3.63 -36.42
N THR A 100 -15.42 3.08 -37.61
CA THR A 100 -16.66 2.72 -38.28
C THR A 100 -17.30 1.48 -37.63
N VAL A 101 -18.63 1.48 -37.59
CA VAL A 101 -19.47 0.34 -37.16
C VAL A 101 -19.89 -0.39 -38.43
N MET A 102 -19.66 -1.69 -38.51
CA MET A 102 -20.28 -2.58 -39.50
C MET A 102 -21.56 -3.15 -38.90
N GLU A 103 -22.64 -3.10 -39.68
CA GLU A 103 -23.95 -3.67 -39.40
C GLU A 103 -23.98 -5.11 -39.91
N ASP A 104 -24.43 -6.06 -39.08
CA ASP A 104 -24.73 -7.43 -39.50
C ASP A 104 -26.25 -7.59 -39.66
N VAL A 105 -26.61 -8.15 -40.80
CA VAL A 105 -27.95 -8.36 -41.33
C VAL A 105 -28.47 -9.73 -40.88
N ASN A 106 -29.73 -9.74 -40.43
CA ASN A 106 -30.54 -10.95 -40.25
C ASN A 106 -31.04 -11.44 -41.61
N SER A 107 -30.89 -12.73 -41.90
CA SER A 107 -31.82 -13.45 -42.80
C SER A 107 -31.92 -14.91 -42.39
N SER A 108 -33.15 -15.30 -42.13
CA SER A 108 -33.68 -16.64 -41.90
C SER A 108 -33.94 -17.37 -43.20
N THR A 109 -33.67 -18.68 -43.24
CA THR A 109 -34.38 -19.64 -44.10
C THR A 109 -34.29 -21.05 -43.54
N GLU A 110 -35.44 -21.72 -43.59
CA GLU A 110 -35.76 -23.08 -43.17
C GLU A 110 -35.15 -24.12 -44.12
N VAL A 111 -34.76 -25.29 -43.61
CA VAL A 111 -34.82 -26.57 -44.33
C VAL A 111 -35.16 -27.69 -43.34
N THR A 112 -36.21 -28.43 -43.69
CA THR A 112 -36.79 -29.62 -43.07
C THR A 112 -35.95 -30.88 -43.32
N THR A 113 -35.97 -31.84 -42.40
CA THR A 113 -35.87 -33.27 -42.71
C THR A 113 -36.36 -34.11 -41.53
N GLU A 114 -37.36 -34.94 -41.83
CA GLU A 114 -37.99 -35.97 -40.99
C GLU A 114 -37.06 -37.18 -40.84
N VAL A 115 -37.11 -37.90 -39.72
CA VAL A 115 -37.15 -39.39 -39.62
C VAL A 115 -37.69 -39.79 -38.21
N GLU A 116 -38.50 -40.85 -38.23
CA GLU A 116 -39.46 -41.46 -37.30
C GLU A 116 -38.97 -42.04 -35.94
N PRO A 117 -39.91 -42.39 -35.03
CA PRO A 117 -39.66 -42.90 -33.69
C PRO A 117 -39.77 -44.44 -33.59
N THR A 118 -38.99 -45.06 -32.69
CA THR A 118 -39.27 -46.42 -32.23
C THR A 118 -39.12 -46.55 -30.71
N THR A 119 -40.18 -47.10 -30.13
CA THR A 119 -40.44 -47.44 -28.74
C THR A 119 -39.66 -48.67 -28.27
N GLY A 120 -39.30 -48.71 -26.98
CA GLY A 120 -38.82 -49.92 -26.31
C GLY A 120 -38.67 -49.70 -24.81
N VAL A 121 -39.66 -50.15 -24.05
CA VAL A 121 -39.73 -50.15 -22.58
C VAL A 121 -38.95 -51.33 -22.04
N GLU A 122 -38.13 -51.15 -20.99
CA GLU A 122 -37.87 -52.22 -20.03
C GLU A 122 -37.57 -51.67 -18.63
N LEU A 123 -38.40 -52.11 -17.69
CA LEU A 123 -38.39 -51.79 -16.26
C LEU A 123 -37.40 -52.70 -15.54
N THR A 124 -36.40 -52.11 -14.87
CA THR A 124 -35.71 -52.75 -13.75
C THR A 124 -35.45 -51.72 -12.64
N GLU A 125 -36.10 -51.89 -11.49
CA GLU A 125 -35.86 -51.09 -10.30
C GLU A 125 -34.49 -51.42 -9.67
N PRO A 126 -33.62 -50.43 -9.40
CA PRO A 126 -32.45 -50.63 -8.55
C PRO A 126 -32.80 -50.47 -7.06
N PRO A 127 -32.07 -51.14 -6.16
CA PRO A 127 -32.39 -51.19 -4.73
C PRO A 127 -32.26 -49.81 -4.08
N ARG A 128 -33.19 -49.50 -3.16
CA ARG A 128 -33.22 -48.23 -2.40
C ARG A 128 -31.91 -48.00 -1.64
N PRO A 129 -31.15 -46.91 -1.90
CA PRO A 129 -30.05 -46.52 -1.05
C PRO A 129 -30.57 -45.74 0.17
N ALA A 130 -30.00 -46.04 1.33
CA ALA A 130 -30.21 -45.31 2.57
C ALA A 130 -30.02 -43.79 2.34
N VAL A 131 -30.95 -43.00 2.88
CA VAL A 131 -30.98 -41.54 2.73
C VAL A 131 -29.83 -40.90 3.51
N GLU A 132 -28.63 -40.85 2.93
CA GLU A 132 -27.63 -39.86 3.31
C GLU A 132 -28.15 -38.47 2.86
N ARG A 133 -28.38 -37.56 3.82
CA ARG A 133 -28.69 -36.15 3.52
C ARG A 133 -27.65 -35.60 2.54
N ARG A 134 -28.06 -35.28 1.31
CA ARG A 134 -27.22 -34.61 0.29
C ARG A 134 -26.72 -33.28 0.84
N LEU A 135 -25.53 -33.28 1.43
CA LEU A 135 -24.87 -32.06 1.89
C LEU A 135 -24.36 -31.30 0.64
N PRO A 136 -24.80 -30.04 0.41
CA PRO A 136 -24.29 -29.25 -0.69
C PRO A 136 -22.79 -28.97 -0.49
N GLY A 137 -22.01 -28.99 -1.59
CA GLY A 137 -20.56 -28.77 -1.56
C GLY A 137 -20.11 -27.40 -1.03
N HIS A 138 -21.04 -26.45 -0.94
CA HIS A 138 -20.81 -25.13 -0.36
C HIS A 138 -22.10 -24.55 0.25
N ARG A 139 -22.06 -24.17 1.53
CA ARG A 139 -23.15 -23.41 2.19
C ARG A 139 -23.08 -21.91 1.86
N PRO A 140 -24.21 -21.18 1.77
CA PRO A 140 -24.19 -19.72 1.65
C PRO A 140 -23.43 -19.04 2.77
N TYR A 141 -22.78 -17.91 2.48
CA TYR A 141 -21.96 -17.20 3.48
C TYR A 141 -22.84 -16.45 4.48
N VAL A 142 -22.63 -16.72 5.78
CA VAL A 142 -23.34 -16.03 6.88
C VAL A 142 -22.77 -14.63 7.09
N LYS A 143 -23.65 -13.64 7.31
CA LYS A 143 -23.28 -12.23 7.54
C LYS A 143 -22.79 -11.95 8.97
N TRP A 144 -21.75 -12.66 9.40
CA TRP A 144 -21.16 -12.49 10.74
C TRP A 144 -20.77 -11.04 11.05
N PRO A 145 -20.89 -10.59 12.33
CA PRO A 145 -20.54 -9.25 12.77
C PRO A 145 -19.15 -8.75 12.36
N GLY A 146 -18.95 -7.44 12.43
CA GLY A 146 -17.64 -6.83 12.31
C GLY A 146 -16.73 -7.29 13.44
N ALA A 147 -15.43 -7.49 13.18
CA ALA A 147 -14.48 -7.86 14.24
C ALA A 147 -14.31 -6.76 15.31
N SER A 148 -14.77 -5.53 15.03
CA SER A 148 -14.78 -4.40 15.95
C SER A 148 -15.92 -4.46 16.97
N ASP A 149 -16.98 -5.24 16.72
CA ASP A 149 -18.21 -5.23 17.51
C ASP A 149 -18.09 -6.14 18.74
N LYS A 150 -17.22 -5.78 19.68
CA LYS A 150 -16.85 -6.63 20.83
C LYS A 150 -18.04 -7.13 21.64
N LYS A 151 -18.99 -6.24 21.99
CA LYS A 151 -20.19 -6.60 22.77
C LYS A 151 -21.04 -7.68 22.09
N LEU A 152 -21.21 -7.57 20.78
CA LEU A 152 -21.99 -8.55 20.02
C LEU A 152 -21.26 -9.90 19.96
N TRP A 153 -19.94 -9.89 19.83
CA TRP A 153 -19.12 -11.11 19.91
C TRP A 153 -19.12 -11.75 21.30
N GLU A 154 -19.16 -10.98 22.38
CA GLU A 154 -19.32 -11.49 23.76
C GLU A 154 -20.64 -12.24 23.93
N THR A 155 -21.73 -11.70 23.36
CA THR A 155 -23.04 -12.37 23.36
C THR A 155 -22.98 -13.67 22.54
N VAL A 156 -22.45 -13.59 21.31
CA VAL A 156 -22.27 -14.77 20.44
C VAL A 156 -21.43 -15.85 21.11
N ASN A 157 -20.35 -15.47 21.81
CA ASN A 157 -19.49 -16.38 22.54
C ASN A 157 -20.24 -17.08 23.67
N THR A 158 -21.02 -16.35 24.46
CA THR A 158 -21.80 -16.89 25.57
C THR A 158 -22.88 -17.84 25.08
N ASP A 159 -23.71 -17.40 24.13
CA ASP A 159 -24.86 -18.17 23.61
C ASP A 159 -24.41 -19.48 22.95
N LEU A 160 -23.39 -19.42 22.09
CA LEU A 160 -22.84 -20.62 21.44
C LEU A 160 -22.19 -21.55 22.47
N THR A 161 -21.48 -21.03 23.47
CA THR A 161 -20.83 -21.87 24.49
C THR A 161 -21.87 -22.64 25.29
N LEU A 162 -22.92 -21.96 25.79
CA LEU A 162 -24.02 -22.60 26.53
C LEU A 162 -24.73 -23.67 25.70
N THR A 163 -24.88 -23.43 24.40
CA THR A 163 -25.51 -24.39 23.47
C THR A 163 -24.60 -25.60 23.22
N LEU A 164 -23.31 -25.37 23.01
CA LEU A 164 -22.33 -26.42 22.72
C LEU A 164 -22.03 -27.29 23.94
N GLU A 165 -22.04 -26.74 25.16
CA GLU A 165 -21.83 -27.52 26.40
C GLU A 165 -22.95 -28.53 26.69
N LYS A 166 -24.16 -28.30 26.14
CA LYS A 166 -25.29 -29.24 26.22
C LYS A 166 -25.12 -30.46 25.30
N LEU A 167 -24.16 -30.45 24.36
CA LEU A 167 -23.93 -31.57 23.44
C LEU A 167 -23.53 -32.85 24.19
N ARG A 168 -24.30 -33.92 23.97
CA ARG A 168 -24.04 -35.29 24.45
C ARG A 168 -23.63 -36.22 23.30
N GLY A 169 -23.01 -37.35 23.62
CA GLY A 169 -22.55 -38.36 22.66
C GLY A 169 -21.04 -38.41 22.46
N THR A 170 -20.60 -39.19 21.48
CA THR A 170 -19.17 -39.40 21.15
C THR A 170 -18.52 -38.11 20.64
N VAL A 171 -17.19 -38.01 20.76
CA VAL A 171 -16.41 -36.83 20.30
C VAL A 171 -16.63 -36.56 18.82
N GLU A 172 -16.72 -37.60 18.00
CA GLU A 172 -17.00 -37.48 16.57
C GLU A 172 -18.36 -36.81 16.31
N LYS A 173 -19.44 -37.33 16.92
CA LYS A 173 -20.78 -36.73 16.79
C LYS A 173 -20.83 -35.29 17.31
N LYS A 174 -20.09 -34.98 18.38
CA LYS A 174 -19.98 -33.60 18.89
C LYS A 174 -19.29 -32.67 17.89
N LEU A 175 -18.17 -33.10 17.29
CA LEU A 175 -17.43 -32.33 16.30
C LEU A 175 -18.20 -32.13 14.99
N GLU A 176 -18.99 -33.14 14.58
CA GLU A 176 -19.89 -33.04 13.43
C GLU A 176 -21.00 -32.00 13.67
N ARG A 177 -21.73 -32.14 14.79
CA ARG A 177 -22.85 -31.24 15.12
C ARG A 177 -22.42 -29.82 15.47
N MET A 178 -21.23 -29.65 16.03
CA MET A 178 -20.70 -28.33 16.41
C MET A 178 -20.69 -27.35 15.24
N GLY A 179 -20.24 -27.78 14.06
CA GLY A 179 -20.21 -26.93 12.87
C GLY A 179 -21.61 -26.51 12.40
N ASP A 180 -22.56 -27.42 12.47
CA ASP A 180 -23.96 -27.18 12.09
C ASP A 180 -24.63 -26.18 13.04
N ILE A 181 -24.49 -26.36 14.35
CA ILE A 181 -25.04 -25.46 15.37
C ILE A 181 -24.49 -24.04 15.20
N ILE A 182 -23.17 -23.90 14.98
CA ILE A 182 -22.56 -22.58 14.78
C ILE A 182 -23.10 -21.92 13.50
N TYR A 183 -23.28 -22.71 12.43
CA TYR A 183 -23.82 -22.22 11.17
C TYR A 183 -25.29 -21.79 11.31
N GLU A 184 -26.14 -22.65 11.86
CA GLU A 184 -27.58 -22.44 12.08
C GLU A 184 -27.82 -21.20 12.93
N TYR A 185 -27.15 -21.10 14.08
CA TYR A 185 -27.17 -19.92 14.94
C TYR A 185 -26.80 -18.63 14.17
N GLY A 186 -25.76 -18.71 13.33
CA GLY A 186 -25.33 -17.60 12.50
C GLY A 186 -26.38 -17.21 11.45
N THR A 187 -27.01 -18.20 10.81
CA THR A 187 -28.06 -17.97 9.81
C THR A 187 -29.31 -17.37 10.43
N GLU A 188 -29.75 -17.86 11.58
CA GLU A 188 -30.94 -17.37 12.29
C GLU A 188 -30.74 -15.94 12.78
N ARG A 189 -29.57 -15.63 13.33
CA ARG A 189 -29.30 -14.32 13.95
C ARG A 189 -28.86 -13.24 12.96
N PHE A 190 -28.15 -13.59 11.88
CA PHE A 190 -27.52 -12.62 10.98
C PHE A 190 -27.91 -12.79 9.50
N GLY A 191 -28.54 -13.89 9.13
CA GLY A 191 -28.88 -14.21 7.74
C GLY A 191 -27.67 -14.52 6.85
N VAL A 192 -27.96 -14.86 5.59
CA VAL A 192 -26.96 -15.22 4.57
C VAL A 192 -26.80 -14.16 3.50
N GLU A 193 -25.66 -14.15 2.81
CA GLU A 193 -25.47 -13.41 1.56
C GLU A 193 -26.18 -14.13 0.41
N GLU A 194 -27.16 -13.49 -0.20
CA GLU A 194 -27.83 -14.00 -1.40
C GLU A 194 -26.85 -14.02 -2.59
N ALA A 195 -26.91 -15.08 -3.39
CA ALA A 195 -26.22 -15.14 -4.67
C ALA A 195 -26.67 -13.96 -5.53
N LYS A 196 -25.73 -13.19 -6.08
CA LYS A 196 -26.03 -12.06 -6.97
C LYS A 196 -26.60 -12.57 -8.29
N GLY A 197 -27.88 -12.93 -8.30
CA GLY A 197 -28.66 -13.06 -9.53
C GLY A 197 -28.55 -11.75 -10.30
N GLY A 198 -28.23 -11.84 -11.58
CA GLY A 198 -28.08 -10.71 -12.48
C GLY A 198 -29.40 -9.95 -12.68
N ARG A 199 -29.86 -9.21 -11.66
CA ARG A 199 -30.87 -8.18 -11.87
C ARG A 199 -30.23 -7.13 -12.77
N LYS A 200 -30.60 -7.13 -14.06
CA LYS A 200 -30.39 -6.02 -14.98
C LYS A 200 -30.87 -4.77 -14.24
N VAL A 201 -29.93 -3.92 -13.84
CA VAL A 201 -30.26 -2.63 -13.22
C VAL A 201 -31.18 -1.92 -14.21
N PRO A 202 -32.42 -1.56 -13.84
CA PRO A 202 -33.33 -0.90 -14.77
C PRO A 202 -32.63 0.33 -15.34
N THR A 203 -32.68 0.45 -16.67
CA THR A 203 -32.03 1.53 -17.40
C THR A 203 -32.54 2.84 -16.81
N PRO A 204 -31.68 3.69 -16.22
CA PRO A 204 -32.14 4.89 -15.53
C PRO A 204 -32.88 5.79 -16.54
N PRO A 205 -34.02 6.39 -16.16
CA PRO A 205 -34.81 7.21 -17.07
C PRO A 205 -33.95 8.34 -17.66
N VAL A 206 -34.18 8.61 -18.95
CA VAL A 206 -33.47 9.65 -19.71
C VAL A 206 -33.71 11.01 -19.04
N SER A 207 -32.65 11.76 -18.75
CA SER A 207 -32.79 13.02 -18.02
C SER A 207 -33.57 14.06 -18.84
N ARG A 208 -34.33 14.95 -18.19
CA ARG A 208 -35.03 16.08 -18.85
C ARG A 208 -34.14 16.87 -19.81
N ARG A 209 -32.86 17.03 -19.48
CA ARG A 209 -31.86 17.69 -20.35
C ARG A 209 -31.50 16.85 -21.58
N GLN A 210 -31.42 15.53 -21.44
CA GLN A 210 -31.16 14.64 -22.58
C GLN A 210 -32.36 14.58 -23.54
N GLN A 211 -33.59 14.64 -23.02
CA GLN A 211 -34.81 14.77 -23.82
C GLN A 211 -34.82 16.10 -24.59
N GLU A 212 -34.52 17.22 -23.91
CA GLU A 212 -34.41 18.54 -24.54
C GLU A 212 -33.31 18.60 -25.61
N ILE A 213 -32.14 17.98 -25.36
CA ILE A 213 -31.06 17.87 -26.36
C ILE A 213 -31.55 17.08 -27.59
N LYS A 214 -32.32 15.99 -27.40
CA LYS A 214 -32.88 15.23 -28.52
C LYS A 214 -33.86 16.08 -29.33
N ARG A 215 -34.77 16.80 -28.67
CA ARG A 215 -35.73 17.71 -29.31
C ARG A 215 -35.02 18.79 -30.13
N LEU A 216 -34.08 19.53 -29.54
CA LEU A 216 -33.33 20.59 -30.21
C LEU A 216 -32.47 20.07 -31.39
N VAL A 217 -31.99 18.82 -31.32
CA VAL A 217 -31.29 18.18 -32.45
C VAL A 217 -32.25 17.87 -33.60
N GLN A 218 -33.48 17.42 -33.29
CA GLN A 218 -34.52 17.18 -34.30
C GLN A 218 -34.98 18.51 -34.94
N GLU A 219 -35.23 19.52 -34.12
CA GLU A 219 -35.62 20.87 -34.55
C GLU A 219 -34.56 21.51 -35.46
N ARG A 220 -33.28 21.40 -35.09
CA ARG A 220 -32.17 21.85 -35.96
C ARG A 220 -32.12 21.08 -37.29
N ARG A 221 -32.45 19.78 -37.31
CA ARG A 221 -32.52 18.99 -38.55
C ARG A 221 -33.68 19.45 -39.42
N GLN A 222 -34.82 19.81 -38.83
CA GLN A 222 -35.98 20.37 -39.54
C GLN A 222 -35.67 21.75 -40.12
N LEU A 223 -35.11 22.67 -39.32
CA LEU A 223 -34.68 23.99 -39.79
C LEU A 223 -33.65 23.90 -40.92
N LYS A 224 -32.75 22.91 -40.89
CA LYS A 224 -31.81 22.67 -41.99
C LYS A 224 -32.50 22.18 -43.27
N LYS A 225 -33.61 21.44 -43.16
CA LYS A 225 -34.44 21.07 -44.31
C LYS A 225 -35.23 22.26 -44.85
N GLN A 226 -35.75 23.13 -43.98
CA GLN A 226 -36.46 24.36 -44.35
C GLN A 226 -35.53 25.37 -45.02
N TRP A 227 -34.31 25.56 -44.50
CA TRP A 227 -33.29 26.45 -45.11
C TRP A 227 -32.98 26.11 -46.57
N LYS A 228 -33.03 24.82 -46.95
CA LYS A 228 -32.82 24.37 -48.33
C LYS A 228 -33.96 24.76 -49.30
N LYS A 229 -35.15 25.09 -48.77
CA LYS A 229 -36.37 25.40 -49.54
C LYS A 229 -36.80 26.88 -49.40
N ALA A 230 -36.07 27.68 -48.61
CA ALA A 230 -36.45 29.02 -48.23
C ALA A 230 -35.92 30.09 -49.19
N SER A 231 -36.63 31.22 -49.30
CA SER A 231 -36.21 32.42 -50.02
C SER A 231 -35.05 33.15 -49.31
N GLU A 232 -34.32 34.04 -50.00
CA GLU A 232 -33.13 34.71 -49.43
C GLU A 232 -33.40 35.48 -48.13
N VAL A 233 -34.59 36.10 -48.01
CA VAL A 233 -35.00 36.83 -46.79
C VAL A 233 -35.28 35.88 -45.61
N GLU A 234 -35.86 34.70 -45.88
CA GLU A 234 -36.16 33.69 -44.86
C GLU A 234 -34.93 32.93 -44.39
N LYS A 235 -33.89 32.81 -45.24
CA LYS A 235 -32.63 32.16 -44.89
C LYS A 235 -31.93 32.85 -43.72
N GLU A 236 -31.94 34.18 -43.68
CA GLU A 236 -31.33 34.96 -42.58
C GLU A 236 -32.01 34.66 -41.23
N GLY A 237 -33.34 34.63 -41.19
CA GLY A 237 -34.11 34.28 -39.99
C GLY A 237 -33.90 32.84 -39.54
N ILE A 238 -33.84 31.88 -40.48
CA ILE A 238 -33.56 30.47 -40.18
C ILE A 238 -32.12 30.28 -39.66
N GLU A 239 -31.15 31.05 -40.17
CA GLU A 239 -29.77 31.03 -39.68
C GLU A 239 -29.65 31.55 -38.26
N ALA A 240 -30.35 32.64 -37.92
CA ALA A 240 -30.42 33.16 -36.55
C ALA A 240 -31.02 32.12 -35.58
N LEU A 241 -32.12 31.44 -35.96
CA LEU A 241 -32.72 30.36 -35.17
C LEU A 241 -31.79 29.15 -35.01
N GLN A 242 -31.07 28.76 -36.08
CA GLN A 242 -30.06 27.70 -35.99
C GLN A 242 -28.89 28.09 -35.06
N ALA A 243 -28.49 29.36 -35.05
CA ALA A 243 -27.45 29.87 -34.17
C ALA A 243 -27.87 29.86 -32.68
N ASP A 244 -29.12 30.23 -32.37
CA ASP A 244 -29.67 30.12 -31.02
C ASP A 244 -29.73 28.66 -30.53
N ILE A 245 -30.28 27.76 -31.35
CA ILE A 245 -30.33 26.32 -31.03
C ILE A 245 -28.92 25.75 -30.83
N LYS A 246 -27.93 26.18 -31.62
CA LYS A 246 -26.52 25.77 -31.46
C LYS A 246 -25.95 26.22 -30.11
N THR A 247 -26.23 27.46 -29.70
CA THR A 247 -25.80 28.03 -28.41
C THR A 247 -26.47 27.30 -27.24
N ARG A 248 -27.78 27.06 -27.33
CA ARG A 248 -28.57 26.31 -26.34
C ARG A 248 -28.11 24.85 -26.23
N LEU A 249 -27.88 24.17 -27.35
CA LEU A 249 -27.29 22.82 -27.40
C LEU A 249 -25.90 22.78 -26.77
N ALA A 250 -25.03 23.76 -27.04
CA ALA A 250 -23.70 23.83 -26.45
C ALA A 250 -23.76 24.01 -24.93
N SER A 251 -24.69 24.85 -24.43
CA SER A 251 -24.93 25.02 -22.99
C SER A 251 -25.43 23.71 -22.34
N LEU A 252 -26.47 23.10 -22.92
CA LEU A 252 -27.07 21.86 -22.40
C LEU A 252 -26.11 20.68 -22.44
N ARG A 253 -25.35 20.49 -23.53
CA ARG A 253 -24.32 19.45 -23.64
C ARG A 253 -23.21 19.65 -22.61
N ARG A 254 -22.74 20.89 -22.38
CA ARG A 254 -21.77 21.19 -21.32
C ARG A 254 -22.32 20.83 -19.93
N ALA A 255 -23.54 21.24 -19.62
CA ALA A 255 -24.19 20.93 -18.34
C ALA A 255 -24.39 19.41 -18.13
N GLU A 256 -24.76 18.68 -19.18
CA GLU A 256 -24.96 17.22 -19.12
C GLU A 256 -23.63 16.48 -19.01
N ASN A 257 -22.59 16.89 -19.74
CA ASN A 257 -21.23 16.34 -19.60
C ASN A 257 -20.69 16.56 -18.18
N LEU A 258 -20.90 17.75 -17.61
CA LEU A 258 -20.53 18.05 -16.23
C LEU A 258 -21.28 17.16 -15.23
N ARG A 259 -22.59 16.93 -15.43
CA ARG A 259 -23.39 15.99 -14.61
C ARG A 259 -22.85 14.57 -14.72
N LYS A 260 -22.62 14.05 -15.92
CA LYS A 260 -22.10 12.70 -16.16
C LYS A 260 -20.72 12.52 -15.52
N ARG A 261 -19.83 13.51 -15.65
CA ARG A 261 -18.51 13.50 -15.03
C ARG A 261 -18.60 13.51 -13.51
N ARG A 262 -19.47 14.35 -12.91
CA ARG A 262 -19.74 14.37 -11.46
C ARG A 262 -20.27 13.02 -10.97
N ARG A 263 -21.24 12.43 -11.67
CA ARG A 263 -21.80 11.11 -11.33
C ARG A 263 -20.73 10.01 -11.40
N LYS A 264 -19.92 9.96 -12.47
CA LYS A 264 -18.83 8.98 -12.61
C LYS A 264 -17.76 9.18 -11.53
N LYS A 265 -17.40 10.43 -11.22
CA LYS A 265 -16.50 10.77 -10.12
C LYS A 265 -17.03 10.28 -8.78
N GLU A 266 -18.30 10.52 -8.48
CA GLU A 266 -18.90 10.08 -7.23
C GLU A 266 -18.97 8.56 -7.16
N GLN A 267 -19.47 7.86 -8.19
CA GLN A 267 -19.47 6.40 -8.24
C GLN A 267 -18.07 5.79 -8.04
N THR A 268 -17.05 6.38 -8.67
CA THR A 268 -15.66 5.94 -8.50
C THR A 268 -15.19 6.18 -7.06
N ARG A 269 -15.52 7.33 -6.46
CA ARG A 269 -15.21 7.65 -5.05
C ARG A 269 -15.92 6.70 -4.09
N THR A 270 -17.21 6.44 -4.28
CA THR A 270 -17.98 5.50 -3.45
C THR A 270 -17.40 4.10 -3.53
N ARG A 271 -17.05 3.63 -4.74
CA ARG A 271 -16.40 2.32 -4.94
C ARG A 271 -15.04 2.27 -4.24
N PHE A 272 -14.25 3.34 -4.32
CA PHE A 272 -12.97 3.46 -3.64
C PHE A 272 -13.13 3.45 -2.11
N TYR A 273 -14.00 4.30 -1.53
CA TYR A 273 -14.18 4.36 -0.07
C TYR A 273 -14.81 3.09 0.51
N LYS A 274 -15.63 2.36 -0.26
CA LYS A 274 -16.20 1.08 0.16
C LYS A 274 -15.11 0.02 0.39
N ASP A 275 -14.17 -0.12 -0.54
CA ASP A 275 -13.03 -1.01 -0.42
C ASP A 275 -11.88 -0.54 -1.34
N PRO A 276 -10.92 0.24 -0.81
CA PRO A 276 -9.82 0.79 -1.61
C PRO A 276 -8.94 -0.28 -2.23
N PHE A 277 -8.69 -1.39 -1.52
CA PHE A 277 -7.82 -2.45 -1.99
C PHE A 277 -8.47 -3.28 -3.11
N LYS A 278 -9.78 -3.55 -3.01
CA LYS A 278 -10.54 -4.19 -4.09
C LYS A 278 -10.61 -3.30 -5.33
N PHE A 279 -10.80 -1.99 -5.15
CA PHE A 279 -10.71 -1.03 -6.25
C PHE A 279 -9.35 -1.10 -6.97
N LEU A 280 -8.24 -1.10 -6.21
CA LEU A 280 -6.90 -1.24 -6.78
C LEU A 280 -6.70 -2.58 -7.48
N LYS A 281 -7.22 -3.68 -6.92
CA LYS A 281 -7.12 -5.00 -7.55
C LYS A 281 -7.78 -4.98 -8.94
N SER A 282 -8.94 -4.34 -9.08
CA SER A 282 -9.61 -4.16 -10.38
C SER A 282 -8.90 -3.22 -11.36
N LEU A 283 -7.95 -2.41 -10.90
CA LEU A 283 -7.26 -1.43 -11.76
C LEU A 283 -6.00 -2.00 -12.42
N PHE A 284 -5.26 -2.88 -11.73
CA PHE A 284 -3.97 -3.40 -12.22
C PHE A 284 -3.98 -4.88 -12.60
N THR A 285 -4.95 -5.66 -12.11
CA THR A 285 -4.97 -7.10 -12.39
C THR A 285 -5.74 -7.31 -13.69
N LYS A 286 -5.12 -7.95 -14.68
CA LYS A 286 -5.87 -8.48 -15.83
C LYS A 286 -6.99 -9.37 -15.29
N GLU A 287 -8.22 -9.16 -15.76
CA GLU A 287 -9.35 -9.97 -15.32
C GLU A 287 -9.05 -11.44 -15.64
N LYS A 288 -9.07 -12.28 -14.60
CA LYS A 288 -9.07 -13.74 -14.75
C LYS A 288 -10.54 -14.14 -14.65
N SER A 289 -11.19 -14.15 -15.80
CA SER A 289 -12.59 -14.53 -15.99
C SER A 289 -12.66 -15.89 -16.68
N GLY A 290 -13.81 -16.53 -16.58
CA GLY A 290 -14.03 -17.82 -17.21
C GLY A 290 -15.10 -18.58 -16.45
N ALA A 291 -15.94 -19.29 -17.20
CA ALA A 291 -16.92 -20.21 -16.66
C ALA A 291 -16.65 -21.55 -17.34
N LEU A 292 -16.57 -22.61 -16.53
CA LEU A 292 -16.37 -23.95 -17.05
C LEU A 292 -17.61 -24.32 -17.89
N LYS A 293 -17.43 -24.62 -19.18
CA LYS A 293 -18.51 -25.06 -20.07
C LYS A 293 -18.67 -26.58 -20.13
N THR A 294 -17.78 -27.32 -19.47
CA THR A 294 -17.79 -28.79 -19.44
C THR A 294 -19.00 -29.32 -18.68
N THR A 295 -19.59 -30.43 -19.16
CA THR A 295 -20.75 -31.04 -18.51
C THR A 295 -20.38 -31.65 -17.15
N LYS A 296 -21.39 -31.89 -16.30
CA LYS A 296 -21.18 -32.55 -15.00
C LYS A 296 -20.52 -33.93 -15.16
N LYS A 297 -20.98 -34.74 -16.12
CA LYS A 297 -20.48 -36.11 -16.35
C LYS A 297 -18.99 -36.09 -16.73
N ASP A 298 -18.62 -35.24 -17.68
CA ASP A 298 -17.22 -35.16 -18.14
C ASP A 298 -16.27 -34.67 -17.05
N LEU A 299 -16.72 -33.72 -16.22
CA LEU A 299 -15.94 -33.26 -15.07
C LEU A 299 -15.80 -34.39 -14.03
N GLU A 300 -16.87 -35.11 -13.75
CA GLU A 300 -16.83 -36.22 -12.81
C GLU A 300 -15.90 -37.34 -13.28
N GLU A 301 -15.94 -37.68 -14.57
CA GLU A 301 -15.07 -38.68 -15.18
C GLU A 301 -13.60 -38.24 -15.20
N HIS A 302 -13.34 -36.97 -15.54
CA HIS A 302 -11.99 -36.41 -15.47
C HIS A 302 -11.39 -36.48 -14.06
N LEU A 303 -12.20 -36.20 -13.03
CA LEU A 303 -11.76 -36.30 -11.65
C LEU A 303 -11.58 -37.76 -11.22
N ARG A 304 -12.44 -38.67 -11.67
CA ARG A 304 -12.33 -40.10 -11.36
C ARG A 304 -11.05 -40.70 -11.94
N THR A 305 -10.76 -40.41 -13.21
CA THR A 305 -9.52 -40.84 -13.88
C THR A 305 -8.27 -40.21 -13.27
N THR A 306 -8.29 -38.92 -12.94
CA THR A 306 -7.11 -38.21 -12.40
C THR A 306 -6.78 -38.62 -10.96
N ASN A 307 -7.79 -38.96 -10.15
CA ASN A 307 -7.62 -39.29 -8.73
C ASN A 307 -7.67 -40.79 -8.44
N PHE A 308 -7.62 -41.64 -9.46
CA PHE A 308 -7.55 -43.09 -9.33
C PHE A 308 -6.09 -43.57 -9.37
N ASP A 309 -5.76 -44.53 -8.51
CA ASP A 309 -4.46 -45.21 -8.48
C ASP A 309 -4.71 -46.70 -8.33
N SER A 310 -4.48 -47.45 -9.42
CA SER A 310 -4.60 -48.92 -9.43
C SER A 310 -3.58 -49.60 -8.53
N LYS A 311 -2.47 -48.92 -8.23
CA LYS A 311 -1.34 -49.43 -7.44
C LYS A 311 -1.32 -48.87 -6.02
N ARG A 312 -2.43 -48.31 -5.54
CA ARG A 312 -2.52 -47.63 -4.23
C ARG A 312 -2.03 -48.48 -3.06
N HIS A 313 -2.28 -49.79 -3.11
CA HIS A 313 -1.94 -50.74 -2.04
C HIS A 313 -0.57 -51.42 -2.24
N GLU A 314 0.10 -51.19 -3.37
CA GLU A 314 1.44 -51.70 -3.60
C GLU A 314 2.47 -50.87 -2.80
N HIS A 315 3.23 -51.54 -1.94
CA HIS A 315 4.27 -50.90 -1.12
C HIS A 315 5.40 -50.31 -1.97
N LEU A 316 5.73 -49.04 -1.73
CA LEU A 316 6.87 -48.37 -2.36
C LEU A 316 8.11 -48.48 -1.46
N ALA A 317 8.92 -49.50 -1.71
CA ALA A 317 10.21 -49.68 -1.04
C ALA A 317 11.18 -48.56 -1.46
N ILE A 318 11.79 -47.92 -0.47
CA ILE A 318 12.74 -46.83 -0.67
C ILE A 318 13.98 -47.37 -1.40
N PRO A 319 14.50 -46.67 -2.43
CA PRO A 319 15.70 -47.10 -3.15
C PRO A 319 16.88 -47.38 -2.20
N SER A 320 17.53 -48.53 -2.38
CA SER A 320 18.60 -49.02 -1.49
C SER A 320 19.89 -48.21 -1.59
N ASP A 321 20.04 -47.41 -2.64
CA ASP A 321 21.17 -46.52 -2.88
C ASP A 321 21.05 -45.16 -2.18
N ILE A 322 19.96 -44.91 -1.44
CA ILE A 322 19.84 -43.75 -0.56
C ILE A 322 20.68 -44.00 0.70
N PRO A 323 21.61 -43.09 1.04
CA PRO A 323 22.36 -43.20 2.28
C PRO A 323 21.42 -43.27 3.49
N PRO A 324 21.70 -44.15 4.48
CA PRO A 324 20.89 -44.24 5.68
C PRO A 324 20.87 -42.90 6.41
N ILE A 325 19.73 -42.55 6.99
CA ILE A 325 19.63 -41.34 7.81
C ILE A 325 19.94 -41.67 9.26
N GLU A 326 20.48 -40.68 9.96
CA GLU A 326 20.74 -40.81 11.39
C GLU A 326 19.42 -40.88 12.18
N PRO A 327 19.39 -41.67 13.26
CA PRO A 327 18.25 -41.72 14.16
C PRO A 327 17.96 -40.33 14.76
N PRO A 328 16.71 -40.04 15.16
CA PRO A 328 16.34 -38.70 15.60
C PRO A 328 16.96 -38.38 16.96
N GLU A 329 17.74 -37.31 17.02
CA GLU A 329 18.23 -36.73 18.29
C GLU A 329 17.11 -36.02 19.05
N HIS A 330 16.20 -35.39 18.30
CA HIS A 330 15.07 -34.66 18.85
C HIS A 330 13.76 -35.37 18.51
N HIS A 331 13.07 -35.89 19.52
CA HIS A 331 11.75 -36.51 19.33
C HIS A 331 10.65 -35.47 19.12
N ILE A 332 9.68 -35.81 18.27
CA ILE A 332 8.48 -35.01 18.08
C ILE A 332 7.51 -35.17 19.26
N GLU A 333 6.87 -34.08 19.67
CA GLU A 333 5.87 -34.13 20.74
C GLU A 333 4.60 -34.87 20.30
N THR A 334 4.36 -36.03 20.92
CA THR A 334 3.19 -36.91 20.67
C THR A 334 2.01 -36.63 21.60
N SER A 335 2.17 -35.69 22.55
CA SER A 335 1.11 -35.25 23.46
C SER A 335 -0.05 -34.58 22.70
N PRO A 336 -1.29 -34.55 23.23
CA PRO A 336 -2.37 -33.80 22.61
C PRO A 336 -2.05 -32.30 22.44
N PRO A 337 -2.62 -31.61 21.43
CA PRO A 337 -2.38 -30.19 21.19
C PRO A 337 -2.58 -29.33 22.44
N THR A 338 -1.62 -28.46 22.74
CA THR A 338 -1.73 -27.49 23.83
C THR A 338 -2.67 -26.35 23.46
N TRP A 339 -3.24 -25.68 24.48
CA TRP A 339 -4.09 -24.50 24.25
C TRP A 339 -3.32 -23.40 23.49
N LYS A 340 -2.06 -23.18 23.87
CA LYS A 340 -1.20 -22.14 23.29
C LYS A 340 -0.94 -22.37 21.80
N GLU A 341 -0.75 -23.63 21.37
CA GLU A 341 -0.58 -23.97 19.96
C GLU A 341 -1.84 -23.68 19.14
N VAL A 342 -3.01 -24.05 19.66
CA VAL A 342 -4.31 -23.81 19.01
C VAL A 342 -4.61 -22.31 18.94
N GLU A 343 -4.43 -21.59 20.04
CA GLU A 343 -4.64 -20.14 20.10
C GLU A 343 -3.71 -19.40 19.13
N ASN A 344 -2.42 -19.76 19.12
CA ASN A 344 -1.44 -19.16 18.19
C ASN A 344 -1.81 -19.45 16.72
N THR A 345 -2.28 -20.65 16.43
CA THR A 345 -2.73 -21.06 15.09
C THR A 345 -3.89 -20.21 14.61
N VAL A 346 -4.94 -20.07 15.44
CA VAL A 346 -6.11 -19.26 15.13
C VAL A 346 -5.73 -17.79 15.00
N ARG A 347 -4.93 -17.24 15.92
CA ARG A 347 -4.47 -15.84 15.88
C ARG A 347 -3.75 -15.50 14.59
N ARG A 348 -2.86 -16.39 14.12
CA ARG A 348 -2.09 -16.22 12.87
C ARG A 348 -2.93 -16.42 11.59
N ALA A 349 -4.04 -17.15 11.65
CA ALA A 349 -4.88 -17.41 10.48
C ALA A 349 -5.51 -16.11 9.91
N ARG A 350 -5.81 -16.07 8.62
CA ARG A 350 -6.46 -14.89 8.01
C ARG A 350 -7.96 -14.89 8.32
N THR A 351 -8.45 -13.83 8.95
CA THR A 351 -9.87 -13.69 9.36
C THR A 351 -10.84 -13.78 8.18
N ALA A 352 -10.44 -13.27 7.01
CA ALA A 352 -11.24 -13.28 5.78
C ALA A 352 -11.02 -14.54 4.91
N SER A 353 -10.39 -15.60 5.44
CA SER A 353 -10.31 -16.87 4.72
C SER A 353 -11.70 -17.44 4.51
N ALA A 354 -11.97 -17.99 3.33
CA ALA A 354 -13.22 -18.68 3.04
C ALA A 354 -13.36 -19.93 3.94
N PRO A 355 -14.57 -20.21 4.46
CA PRO A 355 -14.86 -21.42 5.22
C PRO A 355 -14.89 -22.66 4.31
N GLY A 356 -14.91 -23.85 4.91
CA GLY A 356 -15.19 -25.10 4.20
C GLY A 356 -16.69 -25.37 4.03
N PRO A 357 -17.09 -26.60 3.66
CA PRO A 357 -18.48 -26.99 3.45
C PRO A 357 -19.42 -26.68 4.63
N ASN A 358 -18.93 -26.69 5.87
CA ASN A 358 -19.76 -26.36 7.04
C ASN A 358 -20.12 -24.88 7.17
N GLY A 359 -19.49 -24.00 6.38
CA GLY A 359 -19.78 -22.56 6.36
C GLY A 359 -19.26 -21.77 7.57
N VAL A 360 -18.48 -22.38 8.48
CA VAL A 360 -17.96 -21.71 9.69
C VAL A 360 -16.59 -21.07 9.44
N PRO A 361 -16.44 -19.73 9.53
CA PRO A 361 -15.18 -19.05 9.25
C PRO A 361 -14.26 -18.92 10.48
N TYR A 362 -12.96 -18.71 10.24
CA TYR A 362 -11.98 -18.33 11.29
C TYR A 362 -12.40 -17.11 12.11
N LYS A 363 -13.26 -16.24 11.55
CA LYS A 363 -13.79 -15.07 12.26
C LYS A 363 -14.52 -15.47 13.56
N VAL A 364 -15.25 -16.59 13.57
CA VAL A 364 -15.96 -17.07 14.77
C VAL A 364 -14.93 -17.45 15.84
N TYR A 365 -14.02 -18.37 15.51
CA TYR A 365 -12.99 -18.87 16.45
C TYR A 365 -12.03 -17.79 16.98
N LYS A 366 -11.85 -16.67 16.26
CA LYS A 366 -11.03 -15.55 16.71
C LYS A 366 -11.71 -14.63 17.71
N ASN A 367 -13.03 -14.49 17.62
CA ASN A 367 -13.78 -13.51 18.41
C ASN A 367 -14.69 -14.18 19.47
N ALA A 368 -14.84 -15.51 19.41
CA ALA A 368 -15.51 -16.33 20.42
C ALA A 368 -14.50 -17.32 21.04
N PRO A 369 -13.70 -16.87 22.04
CA PRO A 369 -12.62 -17.68 22.60
C PRO A 369 -13.09 -18.93 23.35
N ASP A 370 -14.29 -18.92 23.95
CA ASP A 370 -14.80 -20.08 24.69
C ASP A 370 -15.30 -21.18 23.74
N VAL A 371 -15.87 -20.80 22.59
CA VAL A 371 -16.15 -21.73 21.49
C VAL A 371 -14.85 -22.40 21.00
N LEU A 372 -13.75 -21.65 20.89
CA LEU A 372 -12.45 -22.22 20.56
C LEU A 372 -11.90 -23.13 21.68
N ARG A 373 -12.10 -22.79 22.95
CA ARG A 373 -11.73 -23.65 24.09
C ARG A 373 -12.50 -24.96 24.08
N PHE A 374 -13.80 -24.92 23.78
CA PHE A 374 -14.62 -26.12 23.61
C PHE A 374 -14.08 -27.01 22.49
N LEU A 375 -13.79 -26.42 21.32
CA LEU A 375 -13.16 -27.14 20.20
C LEU A 375 -11.82 -27.78 20.61
N TRP A 376 -10.97 -27.04 21.35
CA TRP A 376 -9.69 -27.56 21.83
C TRP A 376 -9.86 -28.77 22.77
N ARG A 377 -10.84 -28.77 23.69
CA ARG A 377 -11.14 -29.92 24.55
C ARG A 377 -11.54 -31.15 23.71
N LEU A 378 -12.35 -30.96 22.66
CA LEU A 378 -12.72 -32.03 21.73
C LEU A 378 -11.51 -32.53 20.93
N MET A 379 -10.66 -31.63 20.43
CA MET A 379 -9.42 -31.99 19.72
C MET A 379 -8.48 -32.85 20.57
N ARG A 380 -8.34 -32.55 21.87
CA ARG A 380 -7.53 -33.39 22.77
C ARG A 380 -8.07 -34.79 22.92
N THR A 381 -9.39 -34.93 22.97
CA THR A 381 -10.03 -36.24 23.10
C THR A 381 -9.96 -37.01 21.78
N ALA A 382 -10.17 -36.32 20.64
CA ALA A 382 -9.99 -36.87 19.30
C ALA A 382 -8.54 -37.37 19.09
N TRP A 383 -7.54 -36.61 19.55
CA TRP A 383 -6.13 -37.01 19.53
C TRP A 383 -5.87 -38.30 20.31
N LYS A 384 -6.31 -38.35 21.58
CA LYS A 384 -6.12 -39.52 22.45
C LYS A 384 -6.73 -40.79 21.86
N ASN A 385 -7.90 -40.66 21.23
CA ASN A 385 -8.62 -41.78 20.64
C ASN A 385 -8.19 -42.07 19.18
N LYS A 386 -7.26 -41.30 18.62
CA LYS A 386 -6.82 -41.38 17.21
C LYS A 386 -7.99 -41.25 16.19
N ILE A 387 -9.00 -40.43 16.51
CA ILE A 387 -10.21 -40.25 15.69
C ILE A 387 -10.11 -38.96 14.88
N ILE A 388 -10.33 -39.06 13.56
CA ILE A 388 -10.53 -37.90 12.67
C ILE A 388 -11.98 -37.89 12.17
N PRO A 389 -12.79 -36.87 12.54
CA PRO A 389 -14.18 -36.79 12.10
C PRO A 389 -14.34 -36.78 10.58
N LYS A 390 -15.40 -37.44 10.08
CA LYS A 390 -15.73 -37.43 8.64
C LYS A 390 -15.87 -36.01 8.08
N VAL A 391 -16.46 -35.08 8.83
CA VAL A 391 -16.60 -33.67 8.42
C VAL A 391 -15.26 -32.97 8.19
N TRP A 392 -14.15 -33.41 8.78
CA TRP A 392 -12.84 -32.83 8.52
C TRP A 392 -12.21 -33.39 7.26
N ARG A 393 -12.63 -34.58 6.83
CA ARG A 393 -12.19 -35.28 5.62
C ARG A 393 -12.99 -34.92 4.38
N ARG A 394 -13.78 -33.84 4.42
CA ARG A 394 -14.59 -33.35 3.29
C ARG A 394 -14.17 -31.93 2.90
N ALA A 395 -13.92 -31.71 1.61
CA ALA A 395 -13.54 -30.42 1.07
C ALA A 395 -14.50 -29.93 -0.04
N GLY A 396 -14.84 -28.63 0.00
CA GLY A 396 -15.57 -27.96 -1.07
C GLY A 396 -14.59 -27.40 -2.11
N GLY A 397 -14.62 -27.92 -3.33
CA GLY A 397 -13.77 -27.53 -4.44
C GLY A 397 -14.27 -26.27 -5.16
N VAL A 398 -13.37 -25.33 -5.42
CA VAL A 398 -13.61 -24.13 -6.24
C VAL A 398 -12.61 -24.09 -7.39
N LEU A 399 -13.10 -23.83 -8.60
CA LEU A 399 -12.28 -23.65 -9.79
C LEU A 399 -11.92 -22.18 -9.97
N ILE A 400 -10.63 -21.86 -9.92
CA ILE A 400 -10.13 -20.50 -10.17
C ILE A 400 -9.52 -20.41 -11.58
N PRO A 401 -10.00 -19.51 -12.46
CA PRO A 401 -9.40 -19.30 -13.78
C PRO A 401 -7.90 -18.94 -13.68
N LYS A 402 -7.05 -19.63 -14.44
CA LYS A 402 -5.62 -19.30 -14.57
C LYS A 402 -5.44 -18.06 -15.45
N GLU A 403 -6.28 -17.93 -16.46
CA GLU A 403 -6.27 -16.90 -17.50
C GLU A 403 -7.64 -16.25 -17.70
N LYS A 404 -7.73 -15.37 -18.68
CA LYS A 404 -8.98 -14.68 -19.04
C LYS A 404 -9.79 -15.57 -19.98
N ASP A 405 -11.10 -15.51 -19.85
CA ASP A 405 -12.07 -16.23 -20.68
C ASP A 405 -11.82 -17.76 -20.70
N ALA A 406 -11.39 -18.32 -19.55
CA ALA A 406 -11.13 -19.75 -19.38
C ALA A 406 -12.40 -20.60 -19.54
N VAL A 407 -12.29 -21.70 -20.29
CA VAL A 407 -13.42 -22.59 -20.65
C VAL A 407 -13.14 -24.04 -20.26
N ASN A 408 -11.90 -24.52 -20.45
CA ASN A 408 -11.51 -25.92 -20.28
C ASN A 408 -10.96 -26.19 -18.88
N ILE A 409 -11.16 -27.40 -18.35
CA ILE A 409 -10.72 -27.80 -16.99
C ILE A 409 -9.22 -27.48 -16.74
N SER A 410 -8.35 -27.74 -17.72
CA SER A 410 -6.90 -27.49 -17.62
C SER A 410 -6.54 -26.01 -17.41
N GLN A 411 -7.41 -25.08 -17.83
CA GLN A 411 -7.28 -23.64 -17.65
C GLN A 411 -7.73 -23.17 -16.26
N PHE A 412 -8.31 -24.05 -15.45
CA PHE A 412 -8.66 -23.77 -14.05
C PHE A 412 -7.64 -24.38 -13.08
N ARG A 413 -7.52 -23.75 -11.92
CA ARG A 413 -6.83 -24.31 -10.76
C ARG A 413 -7.88 -24.77 -9.75
N PRO A 414 -7.94 -26.06 -9.41
CA PRO A 414 -8.78 -26.53 -8.32
C PRO A 414 -8.22 -26.06 -6.98
N ILE A 415 -9.06 -25.50 -6.11
CA ILE A 415 -8.73 -25.17 -4.73
C ILE A 415 -9.74 -25.83 -3.82
N SER A 416 -9.25 -26.56 -2.82
CA SER A 416 -10.05 -27.27 -1.84
C SER A 416 -10.24 -26.43 -0.58
N LEU A 417 -11.49 -26.06 -0.29
CA LEU A 417 -11.88 -25.39 0.93
C LEU A 417 -12.21 -26.44 2.00
N LEU A 418 -11.28 -26.68 2.93
CA LEU A 418 -11.52 -27.55 4.09
C LEU A 418 -12.14 -26.78 5.26
N ASN A 419 -12.87 -27.50 6.11
CA ASN A 419 -13.43 -27.01 7.36
C ASN A 419 -12.35 -26.43 8.27
N VAL A 420 -12.67 -25.33 8.95
CA VAL A 420 -11.70 -24.52 9.71
C VAL A 420 -11.16 -25.29 10.91
N GLU A 421 -12.00 -26.08 11.55
CA GLU A 421 -11.71 -26.94 12.70
C GLU A 421 -10.60 -27.93 12.36
N GLY A 422 -10.75 -28.67 11.26
CA GLY A 422 -9.73 -29.60 10.76
C GLY A 422 -8.44 -28.88 10.37
N LYS A 423 -8.52 -27.70 9.72
CA LYS A 423 -7.34 -26.89 9.40
C LYS A 423 -6.56 -26.49 10.66
N ILE A 424 -7.24 -26.12 11.74
CA ILE A 424 -6.58 -25.79 13.02
C ILE A 424 -5.85 -27.02 13.57
N PHE A 425 -6.52 -28.17 13.62
CA PHE A 425 -5.93 -29.43 14.13
C PHE A 425 -4.67 -29.83 13.35
N PHE A 426 -4.79 -29.97 12.02
CA PHE A 426 -3.67 -30.40 11.17
C PHE A 426 -2.58 -29.34 11.04
N ARG A 427 -2.87 -28.06 11.30
CA ARG A 427 -1.84 -27.02 11.34
C ARG A 427 -0.92 -27.16 12.55
N VAL A 428 -1.44 -27.59 13.70
CA VAL A 428 -0.60 -27.89 14.88
C VAL A 428 0.32 -29.07 14.56
N ILE A 429 -0.21 -30.16 14.01
CA ILE A 429 0.59 -31.33 13.58
C ILE A 429 1.68 -30.91 12.59
N ALA A 430 1.30 -30.16 11.55
CA ALA A 430 2.25 -29.70 10.53
C ALA A 430 3.36 -28.82 11.13
N GLN A 431 3.05 -27.98 12.13
CA GLN A 431 4.07 -27.16 12.79
C GLN A 431 5.05 -28.02 13.59
N ARG A 432 4.56 -28.97 14.39
CA ARG A 432 5.41 -29.90 15.15
C ARG A 432 6.31 -30.73 14.23
N MET A 433 5.75 -31.26 13.14
CA MET A 433 6.51 -32.01 12.15
C MET A 433 7.57 -31.16 11.44
N ALA A 434 7.23 -29.92 11.06
CA ALA A 434 8.20 -29.03 10.42
C ALA A 434 9.37 -28.67 11.36
N GLU A 435 9.07 -28.42 12.65
CA GLU A 435 10.10 -28.17 13.67
C GLU A 435 10.99 -29.42 13.90
N TYR A 436 10.39 -30.62 13.95
CA TYR A 436 11.10 -31.90 14.05
C TYR A 436 12.04 -32.13 12.87
N LEU A 437 11.56 -31.97 11.64
CA LEU A 437 12.37 -32.15 10.42
C LEU A 437 13.54 -31.17 10.37
N GLN A 438 13.33 -29.93 10.85
CA GLN A 438 14.35 -28.90 10.86
C GLN A 438 15.40 -29.13 11.95
N ARG A 439 15.01 -29.56 13.15
CA ARG A 439 15.94 -29.81 14.27
C ARG A 439 16.84 -31.02 14.03
N ASN A 440 16.31 -32.08 13.41
CA ASN A 440 17.09 -33.28 13.08
C ASN A 440 17.80 -33.19 11.71
N ALA A 441 17.82 -32.02 11.05
CA ALA A 441 18.41 -31.85 9.71
C ALA A 441 17.91 -32.86 8.65
N TYR A 442 16.66 -33.32 8.78
CA TYR A 442 16.05 -34.31 7.88
C TYR A 442 15.62 -33.74 6.54
N VAL A 443 15.49 -32.42 6.43
CA VAL A 443 15.38 -31.76 5.14
C VAL A 443 16.65 -30.95 4.91
N ASP A 444 17.34 -31.25 3.81
CA ASP A 444 18.51 -30.48 3.41
C ASP A 444 18.09 -29.08 2.94
N THR A 445 18.17 -28.12 3.86
CA THR A 445 17.79 -26.74 3.58
C THR A 445 18.70 -26.05 2.55
N SER A 446 19.86 -26.62 2.19
CA SER A 446 20.66 -26.11 1.07
C SER A 446 20.05 -26.44 -0.30
N VAL A 447 19.22 -27.50 -0.34
CA VAL A 447 18.53 -27.98 -1.54
C VAL A 447 17.06 -27.58 -1.54
N GLN A 448 16.27 -28.02 -0.55
CA GLN A 448 14.82 -27.78 -0.47
C GLN A 448 14.49 -26.69 0.53
N LYS A 449 13.96 -25.55 0.05
CA LYS A 449 13.60 -24.39 0.90
C LYS A 449 12.12 -24.11 1.02
N ALA A 450 11.26 -24.90 0.39
CA ALA A 450 9.82 -24.71 0.54
C ALA A 450 9.27 -25.35 1.81
N GLY A 451 8.18 -24.78 2.35
CA GLY A 451 7.43 -25.27 3.51
C GLY A 451 8.18 -25.37 4.85
N ILE A 452 9.47 -25.05 4.89
CA ILE A 452 10.26 -24.89 6.11
C ILE A 452 10.37 -23.40 6.45
N SER A 453 10.26 -23.08 7.74
CA SER A 453 10.30 -21.70 8.20
C SER A 453 11.73 -21.19 8.40
N GLY A 454 11.94 -19.89 8.21
CA GLY A 454 13.21 -19.22 8.53
C GLY A 454 14.08 -18.82 7.32
N PHE A 455 13.66 -19.16 6.10
CA PHE A 455 14.42 -18.89 4.88
C PHE A 455 13.61 -18.05 3.89
N SER A 456 14.30 -17.22 3.10
CA SER A 456 13.69 -16.53 1.96
C SER A 456 13.89 -17.34 0.68
N GLY A 457 13.39 -18.58 0.66
CA GLY A 457 13.75 -19.61 -0.32
C GLY A 457 13.73 -19.18 -1.79
N CYS A 458 12.68 -18.48 -2.24
CA CYS A 458 12.63 -17.97 -3.61
C CYS A 458 13.76 -16.99 -3.92
N LEU A 459 14.04 -16.04 -3.01
CA LEU A 459 15.09 -15.02 -3.20
C LEU A 459 16.49 -15.64 -3.11
N GLU A 460 16.71 -16.57 -2.18
CA GLU A 460 18.00 -17.24 -1.99
C GLU A 460 18.35 -18.15 -3.18
N HIS A 461 17.43 -19.00 -3.63
CA HIS A 461 17.70 -19.85 -4.79
C HIS A 461 17.85 -19.03 -6.08
N SER A 462 16.94 -18.09 -6.36
CA SER A 462 17.03 -17.27 -7.57
C SER A 462 18.29 -16.40 -7.62
N SER A 463 18.70 -15.78 -6.50
CA SER A 463 19.94 -15.00 -6.44
C SER A 463 21.17 -15.88 -6.66
N MET A 464 21.20 -17.06 -6.05
CA MET A 464 22.35 -17.97 -6.19
C MET A 464 22.45 -18.56 -7.61
N ILE A 465 21.34 -19.01 -8.20
CA ILE A 465 21.31 -19.52 -9.58
C ILE A 465 21.77 -18.43 -10.54
N TRP A 466 21.23 -17.21 -10.40
CA TRP A 466 21.64 -16.08 -11.23
C TRP A 466 23.13 -15.77 -11.08
N HIS A 467 23.63 -15.74 -9.83
CA HIS A 467 25.03 -15.47 -9.56
C HIS A 467 25.94 -16.51 -10.23
N GLN A 468 25.63 -17.80 -10.14
CA GLN A 468 26.42 -18.84 -10.81
C GLN A 468 26.41 -18.70 -12.34
N ILE A 469 25.25 -18.37 -12.92
CA ILE A 469 25.13 -18.07 -14.36
C ILE A 469 26.04 -16.90 -14.76
N GLN A 470 26.06 -15.82 -13.98
CA GLN A 470 26.92 -14.67 -14.29
C GLN A 470 28.41 -14.97 -14.08
N MET A 471 28.76 -15.71 -13.02
CA MET A 471 30.16 -16.13 -12.77
C MET A 471 30.67 -17.08 -13.83
N ALA A 472 29.86 -18.01 -14.34
CA ALA A 472 30.29 -18.87 -15.46
C ALA A 472 30.67 -18.06 -16.70
N LYS A 473 29.94 -16.97 -16.99
CA LYS A 473 30.22 -16.08 -18.11
C LYS A 473 31.49 -15.24 -17.92
N VAL A 474 31.64 -14.65 -16.74
CA VAL A 474 32.83 -13.83 -16.41
C VAL A 474 34.07 -14.72 -16.31
N GLU A 475 33.92 -15.84 -15.62
CA GLU A 475 34.90 -16.89 -15.33
C GLU A 475 35.40 -17.65 -16.57
N LYS A 476 34.67 -17.55 -17.69
CA LYS A 476 34.79 -18.42 -18.87
C LYS A 476 34.73 -19.91 -18.52
N ARG A 477 33.85 -20.27 -17.57
CA ARG A 477 33.64 -21.64 -17.10
C ARG A 477 32.43 -22.29 -17.77
N ASP A 478 32.39 -23.61 -17.70
CA ASP A 478 31.24 -24.40 -18.13
C ASP A 478 30.20 -24.49 -17.00
N LEU A 479 28.93 -24.29 -17.36
CA LEU A 479 27.80 -24.43 -16.44
C LEU A 479 26.55 -24.85 -17.21
N HIS A 480 25.90 -25.90 -16.73
CA HIS A 480 24.63 -26.38 -17.24
C HIS A 480 23.58 -26.25 -16.13
N VAL A 481 22.48 -25.57 -16.46
CA VAL A 481 21.34 -25.35 -15.56
C VAL A 481 20.10 -25.93 -16.22
N VAL A 482 19.39 -26.82 -15.54
CA VAL A 482 18.14 -27.40 -16.05
C VAL A 482 17.02 -27.15 -15.05
N PHE A 483 15.99 -26.42 -15.49
CA PHE A 483 14.75 -26.20 -14.76
C PHE A 483 13.77 -27.30 -15.14
N LEU A 484 13.37 -28.12 -14.17
CA LEU A 484 12.46 -29.25 -14.37
C LEU A 484 11.07 -28.90 -13.84
N ASP A 485 10.05 -29.19 -14.65
CA ASP A 485 8.62 -29.08 -14.29
C ASP A 485 8.02 -30.48 -14.19
N LEU A 486 7.28 -30.77 -13.12
CA LEU A 486 6.62 -32.06 -12.91
C LEU A 486 5.18 -32.03 -13.45
N ALA A 487 4.76 -33.10 -14.12
CA ALA A 487 3.41 -33.25 -14.61
C ALA A 487 2.44 -33.51 -13.44
N ASN A 488 1.53 -32.55 -13.20
CA ASN A 488 0.49 -32.64 -12.17
C ASN A 488 1.04 -32.99 -10.78
N ALA A 489 2.18 -32.43 -10.37
CA ALA A 489 2.94 -32.85 -9.18
C ALA A 489 2.09 -33.12 -7.92
N PHE A 490 1.21 -32.18 -7.55
CA PHE A 490 0.34 -32.35 -6.39
C PHE A 490 -0.78 -33.37 -6.60
N GLY A 491 -1.27 -33.55 -7.82
CA GLY A 491 -2.31 -34.53 -8.12
C GLY A 491 -1.78 -35.95 -8.36
N SER A 492 -0.49 -36.10 -8.68
CA SER A 492 0.10 -37.40 -9.06
C SER A 492 0.88 -38.11 -7.94
N VAL A 493 1.14 -37.45 -6.80
CA VAL A 493 1.91 -38.07 -5.70
C VAL A 493 1.15 -39.25 -5.06
N PRO A 494 1.68 -40.49 -5.07
CA PRO A 494 1.02 -41.63 -4.41
C PRO A 494 0.96 -41.47 -2.89
N HIS A 495 -0.12 -41.90 -2.26
CA HIS A 495 -0.23 -41.88 -0.79
C HIS A 495 0.81 -42.79 -0.13
N GLU A 496 1.12 -43.93 -0.74
CA GLU A 496 2.14 -44.83 -0.21
C GLU A 496 3.53 -44.20 -0.17
N LEU A 497 3.86 -43.30 -1.12
CA LEU A 497 5.10 -42.54 -1.07
C LEU A 497 5.16 -41.61 0.15
N LEU A 498 4.03 -41.00 0.53
CA LEU A 498 3.94 -40.20 1.75
C LEU A 498 4.22 -41.07 2.99
N TRP A 499 3.66 -42.28 3.03
CA TRP A 499 3.85 -43.20 4.16
C TRP A 499 5.27 -43.76 4.22
N SER A 500 5.88 -44.08 3.08
CA SER A 500 7.30 -44.44 2.98
C SER A 500 8.17 -43.30 3.48
N ALA A 501 7.88 -42.04 3.11
CA ALA A 501 8.61 -40.89 3.63
C ALA A 501 8.42 -40.70 5.15
N PHE A 502 7.22 -40.94 5.69
CA PHE A 502 6.98 -40.85 7.14
C PHE A 502 7.79 -41.89 7.92
N ARG A 503 7.85 -43.13 7.40
CA ARG A 503 8.71 -44.19 7.97
C ARG A 503 10.18 -43.82 7.85
N PHE A 504 10.61 -43.34 6.68
CA PHE A 504 11.98 -42.92 6.43
C PHE A 504 12.46 -41.89 7.44
N PHE A 505 11.67 -40.84 7.71
CA PHE A 505 12.03 -39.78 8.66
C PHE A 505 11.63 -40.06 10.11
N HIS A 506 11.37 -41.33 10.48
CA HIS A 506 11.03 -41.75 11.84
C HIS A 506 9.85 -41.00 12.47
N ILE A 507 8.81 -40.67 11.68
CA ILE A 507 7.60 -40.05 12.24
C ILE A 507 6.86 -41.08 13.11
N PRO A 508 6.58 -40.79 14.39
CA PRO A 508 5.94 -41.74 15.28
C PRO A 508 4.56 -42.19 14.80
N ASP A 509 4.24 -43.45 15.07
CA ASP A 509 2.99 -44.08 14.65
C ASP A 509 1.75 -43.31 15.08
N THR A 510 1.76 -42.69 16.27
CA THR A 510 0.63 -41.88 16.73
C THR A 510 0.25 -40.78 15.75
N ILE A 511 1.23 -40.07 15.18
CA ILE A 511 0.99 -39.01 14.20
C ILE A 511 0.69 -39.63 12.83
N THR A 512 1.43 -40.67 12.45
CA THR A 512 1.23 -41.38 11.18
C THR A 512 -0.18 -41.94 11.07
N THR A 513 -0.73 -42.55 12.11
CA THR A 513 -2.12 -43.05 12.14
C THR A 513 -3.14 -41.94 11.97
N LEU A 514 -2.97 -40.80 12.65
CA LEU A 514 -3.88 -39.65 12.52
C LEU A 514 -3.91 -39.10 11.09
N VAL A 515 -2.73 -38.96 10.47
CA VAL A 515 -2.63 -38.45 9.09
C VAL A 515 -3.13 -39.50 8.08
N LYS A 516 -2.82 -40.79 8.27
CA LYS A 516 -3.37 -41.89 7.44
C LYS A 516 -4.89 -41.92 7.49
N SER A 517 -5.48 -41.86 8.69
CA SER A 517 -6.94 -41.83 8.88
C SER A 517 -7.62 -40.66 8.15
N TYR A 518 -6.93 -39.51 8.08
CA TYR A 518 -7.37 -38.35 7.32
C TYR A 518 -7.36 -38.59 5.80
N PHE A 519 -6.28 -39.15 5.24
CA PHE A 519 -6.14 -39.39 3.79
C PHE A 519 -6.91 -40.61 3.28
N GLN A 520 -7.27 -41.57 4.15
CA GLN A 520 -7.95 -42.81 3.77
C GLN A 520 -9.34 -42.57 3.16
N ASP A 521 -10.10 -41.61 3.71
CA ASP A 521 -11.46 -41.25 3.26
C ASP A 521 -11.57 -39.74 2.99
N LEU A 522 -10.53 -39.17 2.37
CA LEU A 522 -10.50 -37.75 2.04
C LEU A 522 -11.30 -37.51 0.76
N GLN A 523 -12.43 -36.82 0.89
CA GLN A 523 -13.39 -36.59 -0.19
C GLN A 523 -13.48 -35.11 -0.57
N PHE A 524 -13.78 -34.84 -1.84
CA PHE A 524 -14.06 -33.49 -2.33
C PHE A 524 -15.15 -33.49 -3.41
N CYS A 525 -15.81 -32.35 -3.58
CA CYS A 525 -16.75 -32.12 -4.66
C CYS A 525 -16.57 -30.70 -5.21
N PHE A 526 -16.89 -30.45 -6.48
CA PHE A 526 -16.86 -29.11 -7.07
C PHE A 526 -18.26 -28.54 -7.23
N THR A 527 -18.42 -27.26 -6.90
CA THR A 527 -19.66 -26.50 -7.13
C THR A 527 -19.41 -25.42 -8.18
N THR A 528 -20.14 -25.47 -9.29
CA THR A 528 -20.21 -24.42 -10.31
C THR A 528 -21.48 -23.59 -10.14
N SER A 529 -21.72 -22.59 -11.00
CA SER A 529 -22.99 -21.86 -11.01
C SER A 529 -24.19 -22.71 -11.43
N GLU A 530 -23.94 -23.81 -12.15
CA GLU A 530 -24.98 -24.61 -12.80
C GLU A 530 -25.20 -25.95 -12.07
N PHE A 531 -24.15 -26.56 -11.51
CA PHE A 531 -24.25 -27.87 -10.88
C PHE A 531 -23.25 -28.07 -9.75
N THR A 532 -23.46 -29.15 -8.97
CA THR A 532 -22.48 -29.68 -8.01
C THR A 532 -22.18 -31.14 -8.35
N THR A 533 -20.90 -31.49 -8.35
CA THR A 533 -20.46 -32.88 -8.56
C THR A 533 -20.79 -33.75 -7.34
N SER A 534 -20.84 -35.05 -7.54
CA SER A 534 -20.75 -36.05 -6.48
C SER A 534 -19.45 -35.88 -5.69
N TRP A 535 -19.46 -36.41 -4.46
CA TRP A 535 -18.27 -36.52 -3.63
C TRP A 535 -17.34 -37.58 -4.23
N GLN A 536 -16.08 -37.22 -4.41
CA GLN A 536 -15.07 -38.10 -4.96
C GLN A 536 -13.93 -38.30 -3.96
N CYS A 537 -13.45 -39.54 -3.86
CA CYS A 537 -12.31 -39.89 -3.03
C CYS A 537 -11.01 -39.46 -3.71
N LEU A 538 -10.11 -38.85 -2.94
CA LEU A 538 -8.75 -38.57 -3.36
C LEU A 538 -7.88 -39.81 -3.09
N ASN A 539 -7.70 -40.68 -4.08
CA ASN A 539 -6.90 -41.91 -3.90
C ASN A 539 -5.41 -41.70 -4.21
N VAL A 540 -5.09 -40.70 -5.01
CA VAL A 540 -3.73 -40.22 -5.31
C VAL A 540 -3.70 -38.69 -5.23
N GLY A 541 -2.53 -38.16 -4.90
CA GLY A 541 -2.30 -36.74 -4.79
C GLY A 541 -2.64 -36.15 -3.42
N ILE A 542 -2.47 -34.84 -3.33
CA ILE A 542 -2.71 -34.02 -2.14
C ILE A 542 -3.64 -32.84 -2.45
N MET A 543 -4.39 -32.40 -1.45
CA MET A 543 -5.33 -31.28 -1.63
C MET A 543 -4.65 -29.91 -1.55
N ALA A 544 -4.77 -29.12 -2.61
CA ALA A 544 -4.39 -27.71 -2.61
C ALA A 544 -5.31 -26.90 -1.67
N GLY A 545 -4.77 -26.49 -0.51
CA GLY A 545 -5.51 -25.79 0.55
C GLY A 545 -5.56 -26.53 1.89
N CYS A 546 -5.10 -27.78 1.92
CA CYS A 546 -4.87 -28.52 3.16
C CYS A 546 -3.60 -28.03 3.88
N THR A 547 -3.62 -28.07 5.21
CA THR A 547 -2.53 -27.54 6.06
C THR A 547 -1.38 -28.52 6.25
N ILE A 548 -1.63 -29.84 6.19
CA ILE A 548 -0.60 -30.87 6.33
C ILE A 548 -0.03 -31.32 4.97
N SER A 549 -0.84 -31.27 3.92
CA SER A 549 -0.47 -31.71 2.56
C SER A 549 0.86 -31.13 2.04
N PRO A 550 1.16 -29.82 2.15
CA PRO A 550 2.41 -29.29 1.63
C PRO A 550 3.65 -29.89 2.32
N LEU A 551 3.57 -30.15 3.63
CA LEU A 551 4.69 -30.72 4.37
C LEU A 551 4.89 -32.20 4.03
N ALA A 552 3.80 -32.97 3.93
CA ALA A 552 3.87 -34.36 3.51
C ALA A 552 4.46 -34.49 2.09
N PHE A 553 4.10 -33.58 1.18
CA PHE A 553 4.69 -33.52 -0.16
C PHE A 553 6.18 -33.20 -0.13
N ILE A 554 6.61 -32.24 0.71
CA ILE A 554 8.04 -31.92 0.86
C ILE A 554 8.82 -33.14 1.36
N MET A 555 8.30 -33.89 2.31
CA MET A 555 8.96 -35.11 2.79
C MET A 555 9.10 -36.14 1.66
N ALA A 556 8.05 -36.37 0.87
CA ALA A 556 8.13 -37.26 -0.28
C ALA A 556 9.17 -36.78 -1.32
N MET A 557 9.16 -35.49 -1.64
CA MET A 557 10.15 -34.91 -2.56
C MET A 557 11.58 -34.99 -2.01
N GLU A 558 11.77 -34.83 -0.70
CA GLU A 558 13.08 -34.94 -0.06
C GLU A 558 13.68 -36.34 -0.23
N VAL A 559 12.86 -37.41 -0.17
CA VAL A 559 13.31 -38.78 -0.47
C VAL A 559 13.83 -38.88 -1.91
N ILE A 560 13.07 -38.37 -2.89
CA ILE A 560 13.44 -38.37 -4.33
C ILE A 560 14.70 -37.54 -4.59
N ILE A 561 14.84 -36.41 -3.90
CA ILE A 561 15.99 -35.52 -4.04
C ILE A 561 17.24 -36.19 -3.46
N ARG A 562 17.14 -36.76 -2.26
CA ARG A 562 18.25 -37.45 -1.58
C ARG A 562 18.74 -38.65 -2.39
N SER A 563 17.85 -39.41 -3.01
CA SER A 563 18.21 -40.56 -3.87
C SER A 563 18.91 -40.16 -5.17
N SER A 564 18.80 -38.89 -5.57
CA SER A 564 19.36 -38.40 -6.84
C SER A 564 20.64 -37.58 -6.66
N LYS A 565 20.83 -36.99 -5.46
CA LYS A 565 21.86 -35.97 -5.20
C LYS A 565 23.30 -36.46 -5.36
N TRP A 566 23.61 -37.71 -4.99
CA TRP A 566 24.98 -38.21 -4.85
C TRP A 566 25.67 -38.59 -6.17
N VAL A 567 24.89 -38.66 -7.26
CA VAL A 567 25.35 -39.15 -8.57
C VAL A 567 26.20 -38.11 -9.33
N ALA A 568 26.11 -36.84 -8.93
CA ALA A 568 26.93 -35.76 -9.47
C ALA A 568 27.41 -34.83 -8.36
N GLY A 569 28.67 -34.41 -8.43
CA GLY A 569 29.15 -33.29 -7.62
C GLY A 569 28.59 -31.99 -8.18
N GLY A 570 28.12 -31.10 -7.32
CA GLY A 570 27.84 -29.72 -7.74
C GLY A 570 29.12 -28.91 -7.90
N GLN A 571 28.95 -27.64 -8.26
CA GLN A 571 30.04 -26.72 -8.55
C GLN A 571 30.88 -26.41 -7.30
N ARG A 572 32.22 -26.48 -7.43
CA ARG A 572 33.13 -25.95 -6.41
C ARG A 572 33.20 -24.42 -6.55
N VAL A 573 33.09 -23.74 -5.43
CA VAL A 573 33.24 -22.29 -5.31
C VAL A 573 34.60 -21.98 -4.66
N ASP A 574 35.10 -20.76 -4.87
CA ASP A 574 36.45 -20.34 -4.45
C ASP A 574 36.67 -20.44 -2.93
N SER A 575 35.59 -20.44 -2.14
CA SER A 575 35.59 -20.68 -0.70
C SER A 575 35.94 -22.12 -0.30
N GLY A 576 36.20 -23.01 -1.28
CA GLY A 576 36.47 -24.44 -1.07
C GLY A 576 35.20 -25.29 -0.89
N PHE A 577 34.04 -24.65 -0.70
CA PHE A 577 32.76 -25.36 -0.59
C PHE A 577 32.29 -25.91 -1.94
N ARG A 578 31.53 -27.02 -1.89
CA ARG A 578 30.83 -27.56 -3.05
C ARG A 578 29.35 -27.23 -2.92
N LEU A 579 28.81 -26.48 -3.88
CA LEU A 579 27.38 -26.20 -3.96
C LEU A 579 26.62 -27.51 -4.23
N PRO A 580 25.38 -27.67 -3.74
CA PRO A 580 24.58 -28.81 -4.11
C PRO A 580 24.25 -28.77 -5.61
N PRO A 581 24.28 -29.93 -6.31
CA PRO A 581 23.95 -30.01 -7.74
C PRO A 581 22.46 -29.83 -8.02
N LEU A 582 21.63 -29.86 -6.97
CA LEU A 582 20.18 -29.71 -7.00
C LEU A 582 19.72 -28.57 -6.10
N ARG A 583 18.67 -27.89 -6.52
CA ARG A 583 17.89 -26.93 -5.73
C ARG A 583 16.42 -27.21 -5.99
N ALA A 584 15.59 -27.12 -4.96
CA ALA A 584 14.18 -27.41 -5.04
C ALA A 584 13.36 -26.40 -4.24
N TYR A 585 12.19 -26.05 -4.79
CA TYR A 585 11.18 -25.29 -4.08
C TYR A 585 9.82 -25.92 -4.34
N MET A 586 9.35 -26.76 -3.41
CA MET A 586 8.24 -27.69 -3.66
C MET A 586 8.61 -28.63 -4.82
N ASP A 587 7.86 -28.56 -5.92
CA ASP A 587 8.00 -29.32 -7.16
C ASP A 587 8.96 -28.69 -8.17
N ASP A 588 9.26 -27.38 -8.05
CA ASP A 588 10.21 -26.69 -8.92
C ASP A 588 11.64 -27.19 -8.61
N ILE A 589 12.20 -28.06 -9.45
CA ILE A 589 13.56 -28.58 -9.33
C ILE A 589 14.48 -27.85 -10.32
N THR A 590 15.66 -27.45 -9.87
CA THR A 590 16.71 -26.87 -10.72
C THR A 590 18.04 -27.59 -10.49
N THR A 591 18.65 -28.09 -11.57
CA THR A 591 19.99 -28.68 -11.53
C THR A 591 21.05 -27.62 -11.83
N LEU A 592 22.23 -27.73 -11.21
CA LEU A 592 23.40 -26.88 -11.50
C LEU A 592 24.66 -27.76 -11.50
N THR A 593 25.21 -27.99 -12.69
CA THR A 593 26.33 -28.90 -12.92
C THR A 593 27.35 -28.27 -13.87
N THR A 594 28.62 -28.67 -13.76
CA THR A 594 29.72 -28.05 -14.54
C THR A 594 30.10 -28.83 -15.79
N THR A 595 29.61 -30.06 -15.96
CA THR A 595 29.92 -30.89 -17.13
C THR A 595 28.67 -31.55 -17.70
N VAL A 596 28.66 -31.75 -19.02
CA VAL A 596 27.57 -32.42 -19.74
C VAL A 596 27.35 -33.85 -19.22
N PRO A 597 28.39 -34.70 -19.01
CA PRO A 597 28.18 -36.05 -18.49
C PRO A 597 27.56 -36.08 -17.10
N CYS A 598 27.98 -35.19 -16.18
CA CYS A 598 27.38 -35.09 -14.85
C CYS A 598 25.91 -34.67 -14.93
N THR A 599 25.58 -33.72 -15.80
CA THR A 599 24.20 -33.27 -16.03
C THR A 599 23.32 -34.42 -16.52
N ARG A 600 23.77 -35.14 -17.56
CA ARG A 600 23.03 -36.29 -18.12
C ARG A 600 22.83 -37.40 -17.09
N ARG A 601 23.88 -37.71 -16.29
CA ARG A 601 23.81 -38.72 -15.23
C ARG A 601 22.81 -38.34 -14.14
N LEU A 602 22.80 -37.08 -13.72
CA LEU A 602 21.86 -36.56 -12.73
C LEU A 602 20.42 -36.55 -13.25
N LEU A 603 20.20 -36.13 -14.50
CA LEU A 603 18.87 -36.15 -15.12
C LEU A 603 18.33 -37.57 -15.26
N ARG A 604 19.14 -38.53 -15.70
CA ARG A 604 18.75 -39.94 -15.77
C ARG A 604 18.37 -40.48 -14.39
N LYS A 605 19.17 -40.21 -13.36
CA LYS A 605 18.86 -40.66 -12.01
C LYS A 605 17.59 -40.02 -11.46
N LEU A 606 17.37 -38.73 -11.73
CA LEU A 606 16.12 -38.05 -11.38
C LEU A 606 14.92 -38.68 -12.09
N GLU A 607 15.04 -38.99 -13.38
CA GLU A 607 14.00 -39.67 -14.15
C GLU A 607 13.66 -41.05 -13.59
N GLU A 608 14.67 -41.87 -13.29
CA GLU A 608 14.52 -43.18 -12.66
C GLU A 608 13.77 -43.07 -11.32
N ASN A 609 14.22 -42.16 -10.44
CA ASN A 609 13.65 -42.00 -9.10
C ASN A 609 12.25 -41.36 -9.12
N ILE A 610 12.00 -40.42 -10.02
CA ILE A 610 10.67 -39.83 -10.20
C ILE A 610 9.70 -40.88 -10.77
N SER A 611 10.17 -41.74 -11.68
CA SER A 611 9.38 -42.85 -12.21
C SER A 611 9.11 -43.92 -11.16
N TRP A 612 10.09 -44.25 -10.30
CA TRP A 612 9.91 -45.10 -9.12
C TRP A 612 8.82 -44.54 -8.19
N ALA A 613 8.84 -43.22 -7.97
CA ALA A 613 7.81 -42.50 -7.21
C ALA A 613 6.44 -42.44 -7.93
N ARG A 614 6.31 -43.06 -9.11
CA ARG A 614 5.12 -43.05 -10.00
C ARG A 614 4.68 -41.64 -10.42
N MET A 615 5.62 -40.71 -10.46
CA MET A 615 5.44 -39.34 -10.94
C MET A 615 6.11 -39.19 -12.31
N LYS A 616 5.88 -38.05 -12.98
CA LYS A 616 6.44 -37.79 -14.33
C LYS A 616 7.00 -36.39 -14.45
N ILE A 617 8.17 -36.28 -15.08
CA ILE A 617 8.72 -34.99 -15.53
C ILE A 617 7.95 -34.56 -16.79
N LYS A 618 7.80 -33.25 -17.01
CA LYS A 618 7.22 -32.67 -18.22
C LYS A 618 8.29 -31.93 -19.02
N PRO A 619 8.97 -32.60 -19.98
CA PRO A 619 10.06 -32.00 -20.76
C PRO A 619 9.62 -30.75 -21.53
N SER A 620 8.43 -30.75 -22.12
CA SER A 620 7.85 -29.61 -22.84
C SER A 620 7.69 -28.32 -22.01
N LYS A 621 7.68 -28.42 -20.67
CA LYS A 621 7.66 -27.27 -19.75
C LYS A 621 8.98 -27.02 -19.02
N SER A 622 9.91 -27.98 -19.10
CA SER A 622 11.25 -27.90 -18.54
C SER A 622 12.17 -27.12 -19.48
N ARG A 623 13.20 -26.44 -18.97
CA ARG A 623 14.07 -25.60 -19.80
C ARG A 623 15.53 -25.73 -19.41
N SER A 624 16.45 -25.60 -20.36
CA SER A 624 17.89 -25.69 -20.12
C SER A 624 18.66 -24.43 -20.51
N ILE A 625 19.74 -24.19 -19.78
CA ILE A 625 20.78 -23.20 -20.08
C ILE A 625 22.11 -23.95 -20.09
N SER A 626 22.85 -23.88 -21.18
CA SER A 626 24.21 -24.43 -21.28
C SER A 626 25.17 -23.28 -21.57
N ILE A 627 26.13 -23.06 -20.70
CA ILE A 627 27.22 -22.10 -20.89
C ILE A 627 28.49 -22.93 -21.04
N VAL A 628 29.20 -22.75 -22.15
CA VAL A 628 30.47 -23.42 -22.44
C VAL A 628 31.53 -22.35 -22.67
N LYS A 629 32.62 -22.40 -21.92
CA LYS A 629 33.70 -21.39 -21.91
C LYS A 629 33.18 -19.96 -21.79
N GLY A 630 32.13 -19.77 -20.98
CA GLY A 630 31.47 -18.48 -20.73
C GLY A 630 30.49 -18.00 -21.81
N VAL A 631 30.26 -18.79 -22.87
CA VAL A 631 29.33 -18.45 -23.96
C VAL A 631 28.11 -19.34 -23.89
N LEU A 632 26.92 -18.78 -24.17
CA LEU A 632 25.69 -19.57 -24.28
C LEU A 632 25.81 -20.55 -25.46
N SER A 633 25.52 -21.81 -25.20
CA SER A 633 25.60 -22.93 -26.15
C SER A 633 24.22 -23.53 -26.38
N ASP A 634 23.95 -23.99 -27.60
CA ASP A 634 22.72 -24.68 -27.98
C ASP A 634 22.70 -26.17 -27.59
N LEU A 635 23.51 -26.55 -26.60
CA LEU A 635 23.55 -27.92 -26.10
C LEU A 635 22.22 -28.32 -25.45
N LYS A 636 21.65 -29.41 -25.96
CA LYS A 636 20.34 -29.96 -25.59
C LYS A 636 20.48 -31.12 -24.61
N PHE A 637 19.50 -31.22 -23.72
CA PHE A 637 19.34 -32.31 -22.76
C PHE A 637 18.01 -33.04 -22.99
N PHE A 638 17.92 -34.27 -22.53
CA PHE A 638 16.81 -35.18 -22.79
C PHE A 638 16.34 -35.83 -21.48
N ILE A 639 15.06 -36.20 -21.43
CA ILE A 639 14.45 -37.07 -20.43
C ILE A 639 13.77 -38.18 -21.23
N GLY A 640 14.24 -39.42 -21.10
CA GLY A 640 13.96 -40.47 -22.08
C GLY A 640 14.32 -40.00 -23.49
N ASP A 641 13.37 -40.08 -24.41
CA ASP A 641 13.52 -39.63 -25.80
C ASP A 641 13.07 -38.18 -26.03
N ASP A 642 12.46 -37.55 -25.02
CA ASP A 642 11.91 -36.20 -25.14
C ASP A 642 12.98 -35.12 -24.93
N GLN A 643 13.11 -34.21 -25.91
CA GLN A 643 14.03 -33.08 -25.82
C GLN A 643 13.53 -32.01 -24.82
N ILE A 644 14.41 -31.54 -23.94
CA ILE A 644 14.19 -30.33 -23.15
C ILE A 644 14.52 -29.09 -24.01
N PRO A 645 13.57 -28.16 -24.22
CA PRO A 645 13.84 -26.93 -24.96
C PRO A 645 14.86 -26.02 -24.24
N THR A 646 15.69 -25.32 -25.01
CA THR A 646 16.65 -24.36 -24.44
C THR A 646 15.98 -23.02 -24.12
N VAL A 647 16.59 -22.19 -23.28
CA VAL A 647 16.10 -20.81 -23.04
C VAL A 647 16.19 -19.91 -24.28
N SER A 648 17.01 -20.29 -25.27
CA SER A 648 17.10 -19.60 -26.57
C SER A 648 15.85 -19.87 -27.41
N GLU A 649 15.37 -21.10 -27.39
CA GLU A 649 14.12 -21.50 -28.07
C GLU A 649 12.91 -20.91 -27.34
N GLN A 650 12.85 -21.03 -26.02
CA GLN A 650 11.73 -20.54 -25.22
C GLN A 650 12.18 -20.07 -23.82
N PRO A 651 11.94 -18.79 -23.45
CA PRO A 651 12.34 -18.27 -22.15
C PRO A 651 11.59 -18.94 -21.00
N VAL A 652 12.22 -19.01 -19.83
CA VAL A 652 11.66 -19.65 -18.63
C VAL A 652 11.50 -18.66 -17.50
N LYS A 653 10.42 -18.81 -16.72
CA LYS A 653 10.23 -18.09 -15.47
C LYS A 653 10.35 -19.05 -14.31
N SER A 654 11.38 -18.90 -13.49
CA SER A 654 11.59 -19.70 -12.28
C SER A 654 11.70 -18.80 -11.05
N LEU A 655 10.96 -19.13 -9.98
CA LEU A 655 10.94 -18.43 -8.68
C LEU A 655 10.75 -16.90 -8.76
N GLY A 656 10.05 -16.43 -9.79
CA GLY A 656 9.75 -15.02 -10.01
C GLY A 656 10.71 -14.28 -10.95
N ARG A 657 11.78 -14.93 -11.42
CA ARG A 657 12.78 -14.39 -12.33
C ARG A 657 12.65 -15.01 -13.72
N TRP A 658 12.73 -14.18 -14.76
CA TRP A 658 12.82 -14.64 -16.15
C TRP A 658 14.28 -14.91 -16.55
N TYR A 659 14.48 -15.97 -17.32
CA TYR A 659 15.75 -16.32 -17.97
C TYR A 659 15.49 -16.47 -19.47
N ASP A 660 16.29 -15.79 -20.27
CA ASP A 660 16.22 -15.77 -21.73
C ASP A 660 17.64 -15.91 -22.33
N ALA A 661 17.73 -15.98 -23.66
CA ALA A 661 18.99 -16.10 -24.39
C ALA A 661 20.01 -14.98 -24.07
N SER A 662 19.54 -13.79 -23.68
CA SER A 662 20.43 -12.67 -23.38
C SER A 662 21.21 -12.89 -22.08
N LEU A 663 20.62 -13.65 -21.15
CA LEU A 663 21.08 -13.82 -19.77
C LEU A 663 21.43 -12.46 -19.13
N LYS A 664 20.60 -11.45 -19.40
CA LYS A 664 20.68 -10.07 -18.89
C LYS A 664 19.29 -9.59 -18.48
N ASP A 665 19.23 -8.75 -17.46
CA ASP A 665 17.95 -8.19 -16.97
C ASP A 665 17.43 -6.99 -17.78
N LYS A 666 18.11 -6.62 -18.88
CA LYS A 666 17.84 -5.38 -19.61
C LYS A 666 16.39 -5.31 -20.10
N ASP A 667 15.87 -6.40 -20.64
CA ASP A 667 14.54 -6.42 -21.25
C ASP A 667 13.43 -6.46 -20.20
N GLN A 668 13.63 -7.23 -19.13
CA GLN A 668 12.71 -7.23 -17.98
C GLN A 668 12.65 -5.87 -17.28
N VAL A 669 13.79 -5.17 -17.16
CA VAL A 669 13.84 -3.81 -16.61
C VAL A 669 13.13 -2.80 -17.53
N GLN A 670 13.26 -2.95 -18.85
CA GLN A 670 12.52 -2.13 -19.80
C GLN A 670 11.01 -2.41 -19.73
N GLN A 671 10.61 -3.67 -19.64
CA GLN A 671 9.21 -4.06 -19.49
C GLN A 671 8.62 -3.50 -18.18
N LEU A 672 9.35 -3.62 -17.06
CA LEU A 672 8.95 -3.03 -15.78
C LEU A 672 8.73 -1.51 -15.90
N ARG A 673 9.61 -0.80 -16.63
CA ARG A 673 9.44 0.64 -16.88
C ARG A 673 8.17 0.94 -17.67
N LYS A 674 7.85 0.14 -18.70
CA LYS A 674 6.61 0.24 -19.48
C LYS A 674 5.39 -0.03 -18.60
N ASP A 675 5.43 -1.07 -17.77
CA ASP A 675 4.36 -1.46 -16.87
C ASP A 675 4.07 -0.39 -15.81
N ILE A 676 5.11 0.22 -15.22
CA ILE A 676 4.97 1.36 -14.31
C ILE A 676 4.29 2.53 -15.03
N SER A 677 4.72 2.84 -16.25
CA SER A 677 4.17 3.96 -17.02
C SER A 677 2.68 3.74 -17.36
N SER A 678 2.33 2.55 -17.83
CA SER A 678 0.94 2.14 -18.10
C SER A 678 0.08 2.15 -16.83
N SER A 679 0.62 1.67 -15.72
CA SER A 679 -0.05 1.67 -14.42
C SER A 679 -0.31 3.08 -13.90
N LEU A 680 0.66 3.99 -14.03
CA LEU A 680 0.51 5.40 -13.66
C LEU A 680 -0.56 6.10 -14.52
N GLN A 681 -0.58 5.84 -15.82
CA GLN A 681 -1.63 6.33 -16.73
C GLN A 681 -3.01 5.80 -16.33
N SER A 682 -3.09 4.51 -15.97
CA SER A 682 -4.34 3.90 -15.50
C SER A 682 -4.86 4.56 -14.23
N ILE A 683 -3.98 4.88 -13.26
CA ILE A 683 -4.34 5.66 -12.06
C ILE A 683 -4.75 7.09 -12.45
N ASP A 684 -4.01 7.74 -13.35
CA ASP A 684 -4.27 9.12 -13.77
C ASP A 684 -5.62 9.27 -14.50
N ASN A 685 -6.02 8.26 -15.27
CA ASN A 685 -7.29 8.22 -15.98
C ASN A 685 -8.49 8.01 -15.04
N THR A 686 -8.27 7.62 -13.78
CA THR A 686 -9.35 7.56 -12.80
C THR A 686 -9.90 8.95 -12.50
N GLN A 687 -11.21 9.02 -12.22
CA GLN A 687 -11.88 10.27 -11.81
C GLN A 687 -11.66 10.59 -10.31
N LEU A 688 -10.70 9.91 -9.66
CA LEU A 688 -10.39 10.15 -8.25
C LEU A 688 -9.69 11.51 -8.05
N PRO A 689 -9.92 12.19 -6.91
CA PRO A 689 -9.08 13.32 -6.49
C PRO A 689 -7.61 12.91 -6.42
N GLY A 690 -6.71 13.84 -6.73
CA GLY A 690 -5.28 13.53 -6.80
C GLY A 690 -4.67 13.00 -5.49
N LYS A 691 -5.16 13.44 -4.33
CA LYS A 691 -4.80 12.86 -3.02
C LYS A 691 -5.11 11.36 -2.89
N LEU A 692 -6.21 10.88 -3.49
CA LEU A 692 -6.54 9.45 -3.51
C LEU A 692 -5.74 8.70 -4.57
N LYS A 693 -5.37 9.35 -5.69
CA LYS A 693 -4.42 8.78 -6.66
C LYS A 693 -3.03 8.56 -6.05
N ALA A 694 -2.55 9.49 -5.23
CA ALA A 694 -1.32 9.31 -4.46
C ALA A 694 -1.41 8.11 -3.52
N TRP A 695 -2.57 7.87 -2.90
CA TRP A 695 -2.81 6.66 -2.11
C TRP A 695 -2.74 5.38 -2.98
N CYS A 696 -3.36 5.38 -4.17
CA CYS A 696 -3.29 4.26 -5.11
C CYS A 696 -1.85 3.93 -5.53
N LEU A 697 -1.01 4.94 -5.71
CA LEU A 697 0.42 4.76 -5.97
C LEU A 697 1.11 4.09 -4.78
N GLN A 698 0.95 4.64 -3.58
CA GLN A 698 1.66 4.21 -2.37
C GLN A 698 1.32 2.78 -1.95
N PHE A 699 0.04 2.39 -1.98
CA PHE A 699 -0.43 1.11 -1.47
C PHE A 699 -0.84 0.11 -2.56
N GLY A 700 -0.93 0.55 -3.82
CA GLY A 700 -1.31 -0.28 -4.94
C GLY A 700 -0.17 -0.58 -5.90
N LEU A 701 0.46 0.46 -6.45
CA LEU A 701 1.50 0.29 -7.47
C LEU A 701 2.86 -0.01 -6.85
N LEU A 702 3.27 0.76 -5.84
CA LEU A 702 4.61 0.62 -5.24
C LEU A 702 4.90 -0.81 -4.74
N PRO A 703 4.01 -1.49 -3.97
CA PRO A 703 4.27 -2.88 -3.55
C PRO A 703 4.44 -3.87 -4.71
N ARG A 704 3.74 -3.65 -5.84
CA ARG A 704 3.87 -4.50 -7.04
C ARG A 704 5.19 -4.30 -7.75
N VAL A 705 5.73 -3.08 -7.72
CA VAL A 705 7.00 -2.71 -8.35
C VAL A 705 8.21 -3.16 -7.53
N LEU A 706 8.08 -3.17 -6.19
CA LEU A 706 9.19 -3.53 -5.30
C LEU A 706 9.65 -4.99 -5.47
N TRP A 707 8.75 -5.93 -5.77
CA TRP A 707 9.15 -7.33 -5.97
C TRP A 707 10.06 -7.53 -7.19
N PRO A 708 9.69 -7.11 -8.42
CA PRO A 708 10.59 -7.13 -9.56
C PRO A 708 11.91 -6.38 -9.30
N LEU A 709 11.86 -5.22 -8.64
CA LEU A 709 13.06 -4.46 -8.30
C LEU A 709 13.99 -5.19 -7.32
N ALA A 710 13.44 -6.03 -6.43
CA ALA A 710 14.25 -6.85 -5.53
C ALA A 710 14.93 -8.00 -6.29
N VAL A 711 14.20 -8.69 -7.17
CA VAL A 711 14.65 -9.88 -7.90
C VAL A 711 15.65 -9.57 -9.01
N TYR A 712 15.42 -8.49 -9.78
CA TYR A 712 16.26 -8.14 -10.94
C TYR A 712 17.44 -7.23 -10.56
N GLU A 713 18.53 -7.32 -11.30
CA GLU A 713 19.70 -6.46 -11.20
C GLU A 713 19.44 -5.16 -11.96
N VAL A 714 18.92 -4.17 -11.24
CA VAL A 714 18.52 -2.88 -11.81
C VAL A 714 19.56 -1.81 -11.44
N PRO A 715 20.17 -1.12 -12.43
CA PRO A 715 21.00 0.03 -12.15
C PRO A 715 20.23 1.14 -11.44
N ILE A 716 20.82 1.73 -10.39
CA ILE A 716 20.18 2.81 -9.62
C ILE A 716 19.76 4.00 -10.50
N SER A 717 20.53 4.30 -11.54
CA SER A 717 20.22 5.36 -12.51
C SER A 717 18.92 5.11 -13.29
N THR A 718 18.55 3.85 -13.50
CA THR A 718 17.28 3.46 -14.12
C THR A 718 16.13 3.61 -13.14
N VAL A 719 16.34 3.28 -11.85
CA VAL A 719 15.35 3.52 -10.79
C VAL A 719 15.09 5.02 -10.62
N GLU A 720 16.14 5.86 -10.64
CA GLU A 720 16.01 7.33 -10.61
C GLU A 720 15.22 7.86 -11.82
N LYS A 721 15.38 7.27 -13.02
CA LYS A 721 14.56 7.58 -14.19
C LYS A 721 13.08 7.21 -13.97
N MET A 722 12.80 6.04 -13.39
CA MET A 722 11.44 5.62 -13.04
C MET A 722 10.81 6.56 -11.99
N GLU A 723 11.57 6.93 -10.95
CA GLU A 723 11.12 7.85 -9.91
C GLU A 723 10.81 9.25 -10.46
N ARG A 724 11.57 9.75 -11.43
CA ARG A 724 11.24 11.02 -12.10
C ARG A 724 9.85 10.97 -12.76
N GLY A 725 9.53 9.85 -13.42
CA GLY A 725 8.21 9.61 -14.00
C GLY A 725 7.11 9.59 -12.93
N VAL A 726 7.30 8.80 -11.87
CA VAL A 726 6.37 8.70 -10.74
C VAL A 726 6.15 10.07 -10.08
N THR A 727 7.23 10.80 -9.82
CA THR A 727 7.23 12.12 -9.19
C THR A 727 6.51 13.14 -10.06
N GLY A 728 6.63 13.07 -11.39
CA GLY A 728 5.88 13.92 -12.33
C GLY A 728 4.36 13.78 -12.15
N TYR A 729 3.86 12.54 -12.05
CA TYR A 729 2.45 12.27 -11.77
C TYR A 729 2.04 12.69 -10.36
N LEU A 730 2.88 12.41 -9.35
CA LEU A 730 2.60 12.79 -7.97
C LEU A 730 2.46 14.31 -7.82
N LYS A 731 3.36 15.07 -8.45
CA LYS A 731 3.28 16.54 -8.50
C LYS A 731 2.00 17.02 -9.19
N LYS A 732 1.65 16.43 -10.32
CA LYS A 732 0.38 16.70 -11.03
C LYS A 732 -0.84 16.44 -10.13
N TRP A 733 -0.87 15.32 -9.42
CA TRP A 733 -1.99 14.91 -8.58
C TRP A 733 -2.13 15.76 -7.31
N LEU A 734 -1.03 16.08 -6.65
CA LEU A 734 -1.03 16.96 -5.48
C LEU A 734 -1.21 18.45 -5.87
N GLY A 735 -1.20 18.74 -7.17
CA GLY A 735 -1.32 20.09 -7.69
C GLY A 735 -0.15 20.94 -7.25
N VAL A 736 1.09 20.48 -7.40
CA VAL A 736 2.32 21.23 -7.08
C VAL A 736 3.19 21.37 -8.35
N PRO A 737 3.99 22.45 -8.48
CA PRO A 737 4.73 22.72 -9.70
C PRO A 737 5.90 21.75 -9.91
N ARG A 738 6.37 21.65 -11.16
CA ARG A 738 7.49 20.75 -11.52
C ARG A 738 8.81 21.14 -10.85
N CYS A 739 9.02 22.42 -10.56
CA CYS A 739 10.21 22.96 -9.89
C CYS A 739 10.31 22.59 -8.40
N LEU A 740 9.24 22.09 -7.76
CA LEU A 740 9.31 21.62 -6.38
C LEU A 740 10.33 20.49 -6.26
N THR A 741 11.25 20.57 -5.30
CA THR A 741 12.25 19.53 -5.06
C THR A 741 11.60 18.25 -4.51
N THR A 742 12.25 17.11 -4.72
CA THR A 742 11.79 15.82 -4.16
C THR A 742 11.83 15.79 -2.63
N ILE A 743 12.66 16.65 -2.02
CA ILE A 743 12.77 16.82 -0.56
C ILE A 743 11.40 17.21 0.02
N GLY A 744 10.67 18.13 -0.62
CA GLY A 744 9.34 18.53 -0.17
C GLY A 744 8.23 17.49 -0.37
N LEU A 745 8.53 16.37 -1.04
CA LEU A 745 7.59 15.26 -1.23
C LEU A 745 7.92 14.05 -0.36
N TYR A 746 9.21 13.70 -0.25
CA TYR A 746 9.66 12.45 0.37
C TYR A 746 10.53 12.66 1.63
N GLY A 747 11.02 13.88 1.89
CA GLY A 747 11.91 14.16 3.01
C GLY A 747 11.20 14.31 4.36
N ASP A 748 11.99 14.20 5.43
CA ASP A 748 11.59 14.39 6.83
C ASP A 748 11.90 15.82 7.33
N GLY A 749 11.51 16.80 6.52
CA GLY A 749 11.68 18.22 6.82
C GLY A 749 10.64 18.76 7.81
N VAL A 750 10.49 20.09 7.84
CA VAL A 750 9.50 20.74 8.72
C VAL A 750 8.05 20.35 8.38
N LEU A 751 7.77 20.05 7.10
CA LEU A 751 6.52 19.48 6.63
C LEU A 751 6.78 18.06 6.09
N LYS A 752 6.26 17.05 6.81
CA LYS A 752 6.38 15.64 6.39
C LYS A 752 5.09 15.15 5.76
N LEU A 753 5.17 14.71 4.50
CA LEU A 753 4.08 14.02 3.80
C LEU A 753 4.18 12.50 4.00
N PRO A 754 3.06 11.76 3.92
CA PRO A 754 3.06 10.31 4.13
C PRO A 754 3.40 9.55 2.84
N LEU A 755 4.43 9.99 2.12
CA LEU A 755 4.82 9.51 0.80
C LEU A 755 6.25 8.95 0.87
N THR A 756 6.51 7.84 0.17
CA THR A 756 7.86 7.26 0.13
C THR A 756 8.49 7.36 -1.25
N SER A 757 9.79 7.62 -1.29
CA SER A 757 10.59 7.57 -2.52
C SER A 757 10.72 6.12 -3.04
N LEU A 758 10.59 5.94 -4.35
CA LEU A 758 10.86 4.66 -5.01
C LEU A 758 12.34 4.29 -4.89
N THR A 759 13.22 5.27 -5.04
CA THR A 759 14.67 5.11 -4.91
C THR A 759 15.05 4.67 -3.49
N GLU A 760 14.47 5.29 -2.45
CA GLU A 760 14.69 4.90 -1.05
C GLU A 760 14.21 3.46 -0.79
N GLU A 761 12.99 3.12 -1.21
CA GLU A 761 12.45 1.77 -1.00
C GLU A 761 13.24 0.71 -1.80
N PHE A 762 13.75 1.05 -2.98
CA PHE A 762 14.67 0.20 -3.73
C PHE A 762 15.96 -0.07 -2.96
N LYS A 763 16.64 0.98 -2.47
CA LYS A 763 17.86 0.85 -1.66
C LYS A 763 17.61 0.01 -0.41
N CYS A 764 16.51 0.27 0.30
CA CYS A 764 16.09 -0.52 1.45
C CYS A 764 15.84 -2.00 1.10
N SER A 765 15.16 -2.27 -0.02
CA SER A 765 14.86 -3.63 -0.45
C SER A 765 16.12 -4.41 -0.84
N LYS A 766 17.05 -3.77 -1.55
CA LYS A 766 18.34 -4.39 -1.92
C LYS A 766 19.25 -4.59 -0.71
N THR A 767 19.31 -3.64 0.21
CA THR A 767 20.02 -3.75 1.49
C THR A 767 19.46 -4.92 2.31
N ARG A 768 18.13 -5.03 2.39
CA ARG A 768 17.46 -6.15 3.07
C ARG A 768 17.81 -7.48 2.42
N LEU A 769 17.80 -7.57 1.09
CA LEU A 769 18.17 -8.79 0.37
C LEU A 769 19.63 -9.17 0.64
N GLN A 770 20.57 -8.21 0.56
CA GLN A 770 21.98 -8.46 0.86
C GLN A 770 22.17 -8.99 2.28
N MET A 771 21.52 -8.37 3.28
CA MET A 771 21.56 -8.86 4.65
C MET A 771 20.94 -10.26 4.80
N THR A 772 19.82 -10.53 4.13
CA THR A 772 19.20 -11.87 4.14
C THR A 772 20.13 -12.94 3.58
N LEU A 773 20.92 -12.61 2.55
CA LEU A 773 21.89 -13.54 1.97
C LEU A 773 23.09 -13.73 2.90
N ASN A 774 23.66 -12.63 3.42
CA ASN A 774 24.82 -12.68 4.31
C ASN A 774 24.53 -13.39 5.65
N GLU A 775 23.33 -13.19 6.21
CA GLU A 775 22.88 -13.79 7.48
C GLU A 775 21.94 -14.99 7.26
N SER A 776 22.00 -15.66 6.10
CA SER A 776 21.18 -16.84 5.87
C SER A 776 21.49 -17.92 6.91
N ARG A 777 20.46 -18.66 7.33
CA ARG A 777 20.64 -19.84 8.19
C ARG A 777 21.23 -21.03 7.43
N ASP A 778 21.23 -20.97 6.10
CA ASP A 778 21.85 -21.97 5.24
C ASP A 778 23.32 -21.58 5.03
N PRO A 779 24.29 -22.35 5.55
CA PRO A 779 25.70 -22.03 5.48
C PRO A 779 26.21 -21.96 4.03
N VAL A 780 25.60 -22.71 3.11
CA VAL A 780 25.97 -22.67 1.69
C VAL A 780 25.67 -21.30 1.09
N VAL A 781 24.57 -20.66 1.52
CA VAL A 781 24.20 -19.32 1.08
C VAL A 781 24.98 -18.24 1.80
N SER A 782 25.13 -18.31 3.12
CA SER A 782 25.85 -17.26 3.87
C SER A 782 27.33 -17.18 3.48
N ASN A 783 27.98 -18.33 3.28
CA ASN A 783 29.41 -18.38 2.92
C ASN A 783 29.67 -17.99 1.46
N ASN A 784 28.65 -18.02 0.61
CA ASN A 784 28.74 -17.69 -0.83
C ASN A 784 27.72 -16.61 -1.22
N ALA A 785 27.44 -15.69 -0.31
CA ALA A 785 26.41 -14.68 -0.51
C ALA A 785 26.74 -13.83 -1.75
N PRO A 786 25.86 -13.78 -2.77
CA PRO A 786 26.18 -13.11 -4.02
C PRO A 786 26.26 -11.59 -3.82
N THR A 787 27.18 -10.96 -4.56
CA THR A 787 27.24 -9.50 -4.64
C THR A 787 26.17 -9.01 -5.61
N LEU A 788 25.17 -8.30 -5.08
CA LEU A 788 24.05 -7.81 -5.89
C LEU A 788 24.48 -6.65 -6.82
N ALA A 789 24.30 -6.78 -8.13
CA ALA A 789 24.63 -5.70 -9.06
C ALA A 789 23.53 -4.63 -9.15
N THR A 790 23.87 -3.38 -8.84
CA THR A 790 22.98 -2.20 -8.99
C THR A 790 23.64 -1.03 -9.73
N GLY A 791 24.65 -1.33 -10.55
CA GLY A 791 25.44 -0.35 -11.29
C GLY A 791 26.60 0.25 -10.49
N ARG A 792 27.31 1.23 -11.07
CA ARG A 792 28.51 1.85 -10.47
C ARG A 792 28.20 2.87 -9.37
N LYS A 793 27.09 3.61 -9.48
CA LYS A 793 26.75 4.76 -8.62
C LYS A 793 26.39 4.38 -7.18
N TRP A 794 25.83 3.20 -6.95
CA TRP A 794 25.45 2.71 -5.62
C TRP A 794 25.48 1.20 -5.61
N ARG A 795 25.98 0.60 -4.51
CA ARG A 795 26.08 -0.86 -4.33
C ARG A 795 25.53 -1.27 -2.95
N PRO A 796 24.72 -2.34 -2.84
CA PRO A 796 24.10 -2.72 -1.57
C PRO A 796 25.13 -3.20 -0.54
N GLY A 797 26.15 -3.96 -0.96
CA GLY A 797 27.21 -4.44 -0.06
C GLY A 797 27.94 -3.31 0.66
N LYS A 798 28.33 -2.26 -0.08
CA LYS A 798 28.98 -1.07 0.50
C LYS A 798 28.06 -0.33 1.47
N ALA A 799 26.79 -0.13 1.08
CA ALA A 799 25.80 0.51 1.96
C ALA A 799 25.54 -0.27 3.26
N VAL A 800 25.51 -1.61 3.18
CA VAL A 800 25.40 -2.48 4.37
C VAL A 800 26.63 -2.33 5.27
N GLN A 801 27.84 -2.30 4.69
CA GLN A 801 29.08 -2.11 5.45
C GLN A 801 29.10 -0.75 6.15
N GLU A 802 28.81 0.33 5.44
CA GLU A 802 28.75 1.70 5.99
C GLU A 802 27.69 1.81 7.12
N ALA A 803 26.49 1.28 6.89
CA ALA A 803 25.42 1.27 7.89
C ALA A 803 25.79 0.42 9.12
N THR A 804 26.42 -0.74 8.92
CA THR A 804 26.87 -1.60 10.03
C THR A 804 27.99 -0.92 10.82
N ALA A 805 28.93 -0.26 10.16
CA ALA A 805 29.99 0.50 10.80
C ALA A 805 29.41 1.67 11.63
N ALA A 806 28.44 2.41 11.09
CA ALA A 806 27.74 3.47 11.82
C ALA A 806 27.00 2.94 13.06
N LEU A 807 26.33 1.79 12.96
CA LEU A 807 25.64 1.16 14.09
C LEU A 807 26.62 0.65 15.16
N ARG A 808 27.76 0.06 14.76
CA ARG A 808 28.83 -0.33 15.70
C ARG A 808 29.45 0.87 16.37
N HIS A 809 29.68 1.95 15.62
CA HIS A 809 30.18 3.20 16.18
C HIS A 809 29.18 3.79 17.18
N ALA A 810 27.88 3.75 16.89
CA ALA A 810 26.84 4.17 17.83
C ALA A 810 26.81 3.32 19.11
N ASP A 811 27.10 2.01 19.02
CA ASP A 811 27.27 1.15 20.21
C ASP A 811 28.47 1.58 21.07
N ILE A 812 29.59 1.95 20.43
CA ILE A 812 30.82 2.42 21.11
C ILE A 812 30.60 3.78 21.77
N VAL A 813 30.04 4.73 21.02
CA VAL A 813 29.71 6.08 21.51
C VAL A 813 28.66 6.04 22.63
N GLY A 814 27.85 4.98 22.65
CA GLY A 814 26.79 4.81 23.63
C GLY A 814 25.65 5.82 23.47
N HIS A 815 24.91 6.06 24.54
CA HIS A 815 23.78 6.97 24.53
C HIS A 815 24.24 8.43 24.59
N VAL A 816 24.46 9.04 23.42
CA VAL A 816 24.59 10.50 23.33
C VAL A 816 23.28 11.19 23.67
N GLN A 817 23.38 12.29 24.42
CA GLN A 817 22.26 13.10 24.85
C GLN A 817 21.48 13.63 23.62
N GLN A 818 20.22 13.23 23.47
CA GLN A 818 19.31 13.82 22.48
C GLN A 818 18.40 14.85 23.17
N GLY A 819 18.79 16.12 23.11
CA GLY A 819 18.05 17.23 23.70
C GLY A 819 18.25 17.35 25.22
N ARG A 820 17.27 17.92 25.95
CA ARG A 820 17.38 18.15 27.41
C ARG A 820 17.00 16.94 28.29
N GLY A 821 16.66 15.80 27.69
CA GLY A 821 16.51 14.55 28.43
C GLY A 821 17.89 13.99 28.71
N GLY A 822 18.29 13.89 29.97
CA GLY A 822 19.62 13.42 30.38
C GLY A 822 20.03 12.07 29.76
N LEU A 823 21.31 11.74 29.90
CA LEU A 823 21.91 10.48 29.43
C LEU A 823 21.06 9.28 29.88
N GLY A 824 20.71 8.38 28.94
CA GLY A 824 20.08 7.08 29.24
C GLY A 824 18.55 6.97 29.20
N LEU A 825 17.80 8.03 28.85
CA LEU A 825 16.32 8.00 28.81
C LEU A 825 15.71 7.31 27.57
N THR A 826 16.50 7.01 26.54
CA THR A 826 16.05 6.32 25.32
C THR A 826 16.75 4.97 25.16
N SER A 827 16.03 3.88 25.45
CA SER A 827 16.48 2.52 25.17
C SER A 827 16.54 2.30 23.64
N ARG A 828 17.71 2.48 23.02
CA ARG A 828 18.01 1.95 21.68
C ARG A 828 18.59 0.55 21.85
N ALA A 829 18.10 -0.44 21.12
CA ALA A 829 18.67 -1.78 21.13
C ALA A 829 20.11 -1.69 20.59
N ALA A 830 21.08 -2.15 21.39
CA ALA A 830 22.49 -2.20 20.99
C ALA A 830 22.65 -3.20 19.82
N TRP A 831 23.42 -2.82 18.80
CA TRP A 831 23.73 -3.67 17.65
C TRP A 831 24.33 -5.02 18.09
N SER A 832 25.25 -4.97 19.05
CA SER A 832 25.89 -6.13 19.68
C SER A 832 24.90 -7.15 20.25
N LYS A 833 23.81 -6.69 20.86
CA LYS A 833 22.77 -7.52 21.51
C LYS A 833 21.59 -7.87 20.60
N ALA A 834 21.53 -7.29 19.40
CA ALA A 834 20.40 -7.48 18.47
C ALA A 834 20.42 -8.87 17.80
N THR A 835 19.25 -9.48 17.68
CA THR A 835 19.03 -10.71 16.89
C THR A 835 19.17 -10.44 15.39
N ALA A 836 19.39 -11.47 14.56
CA ALA A 836 19.53 -11.28 13.10
C ALA A 836 18.36 -10.49 12.45
N PRO A 837 17.06 -10.78 12.73
CA PRO A 837 15.96 -9.98 12.22
C PRO A 837 15.99 -8.51 12.68
N GLU A 838 16.44 -8.25 13.91
CA GLU A 838 16.60 -6.90 14.45
C GLU A 838 17.77 -6.17 13.79
N ARG A 839 18.92 -6.84 13.61
CA ARG A 839 20.08 -6.32 12.86
C ARG A 839 19.69 -5.89 11.46
N ARG A 840 18.95 -6.74 10.72
CA ARG A 840 18.42 -6.37 9.39
C ARG A 840 17.55 -5.12 9.43
N LYS A 841 16.69 -5.01 10.45
CA LYS A 841 15.83 -3.83 10.61
C LYS A 841 16.65 -2.57 10.92
N MET A 842 17.66 -2.68 11.80
CA MET A 842 18.54 -1.59 12.17
C MET A 842 19.36 -1.10 10.97
N VAL A 843 19.97 -2.00 10.19
CA VAL A 843 20.74 -1.63 8.97
C VAL A 843 19.83 -0.93 7.96
N VAL A 844 18.64 -1.46 7.69
CA VAL A 844 17.69 -0.81 6.76
C VAL A 844 17.26 0.56 7.27
N GLN A 845 17.07 0.73 8.58
CA GLN A 845 16.75 2.04 9.17
C GLN A 845 17.93 3.01 9.07
N GLU A 846 19.16 2.56 9.26
CA GLU A 846 20.35 3.39 9.13
C GLU A 846 20.57 3.83 7.68
N VAL A 847 20.34 2.95 6.69
CA VAL A 847 20.37 3.35 5.28
C VAL A 847 19.31 4.42 4.98
N ARG A 848 18.11 4.34 5.56
CA ARG A 848 17.10 5.43 5.43
C ARG A 848 17.57 6.72 6.08
N HIS A 849 18.23 6.62 7.23
CA HIS A 849 18.78 7.78 7.93
C HIS A 849 19.87 8.47 7.09
N GLN A 850 20.79 7.71 6.47
CA GLN A 850 21.80 8.23 5.55
C GLN A 850 21.18 8.92 4.32
N GLU A 851 20.13 8.32 3.72
CA GLU A 851 19.40 8.96 2.61
C GLU A 851 18.74 10.27 3.04
N GLU A 852 18.21 10.32 4.27
CA GLU A 852 17.61 11.53 4.81
C GLU A 852 18.67 12.59 5.13
N ALA A 853 19.82 12.21 5.67
CA ALA A 853 20.96 13.11 5.87
C ALA A 853 21.42 13.74 4.54
N ALA A 854 21.50 12.95 3.46
CA ALA A 854 21.83 13.45 2.13
C ALA A 854 20.77 14.43 1.58
N ARG A 855 19.47 14.18 1.85
CA ARG A 855 18.40 15.13 1.51
C ARG A 855 18.52 16.40 2.33
N TRP A 856 18.87 16.30 3.60
CA TRP A 856 19.02 17.44 4.49
C TRP A 856 20.20 18.33 4.08
N ALA A 857 21.36 17.74 3.78
CA ALA A 857 22.52 18.45 3.24
C ALA A 857 22.16 19.20 1.94
N LYS A 858 21.42 18.54 1.03
CA LYS A 858 20.90 19.18 -0.18
C LYS A 858 19.83 20.25 0.11
N ALA A 859 19.05 20.12 1.17
CA ALA A 859 18.08 21.13 1.56
C ALA A 859 18.77 22.41 2.01
N VAL A 860 19.82 22.29 2.83
CA VAL A 860 20.62 23.42 3.32
C VAL A 860 21.24 24.20 2.16
N SER A 861 21.68 23.52 1.09
CA SER A 861 22.26 24.18 -0.08
C SER A 861 21.24 24.92 -0.97
N LEU A 862 19.93 24.84 -0.70
CA LEU A 862 18.89 25.47 -1.52
C LEU A 862 18.46 26.81 -0.91
N SER A 863 18.80 27.93 -1.55
CA SER A 863 18.53 29.28 -1.05
C SER A 863 17.05 29.58 -0.77
N LYS A 864 16.14 29.20 -1.69
CA LYS A 864 14.68 29.39 -1.53
C LYS A 864 14.00 28.19 -0.85
N GLN A 865 14.01 27.03 -1.52
CA GLN A 865 13.28 25.83 -1.03
C GLN A 865 13.90 25.20 0.23
N GLY A 866 15.08 25.67 0.68
CA GLY A 866 15.76 25.23 1.89
C GLY A 866 15.58 26.15 3.10
N GLN A 867 14.87 27.29 2.98
CA GLN A 867 14.72 28.26 4.09
C GLN A 867 14.20 27.63 5.39
N TRP A 868 13.32 26.63 5.27
CA TRP A 868 12.77 25.90 6.41
C TRP A 868 13.82 25.18 7.27
N THR A 869 15.05 24.98 6.77
CA THR A 869 16.15 24.37 7.54
C THR A 869 16.62 25.26 8.69
N ARG A 870 16.27 26.55 8.67
CA ARG A 870 16.61 27.53 9.73
C ARG A 870 15.50 27.68 10.78
N TRP A 871 14.39 26.98 10.63
CA TRP A 871 13.23 27.11 11.52
C TRP A 871 13.37 26.19 12.73
N ASP A 872 14.33 26.48 13.61
CA ASP A 872 14.63 25.61 14.76
C ASP A 872 13.58 25.74 15.89
N SER A 873 12.92 26.89 15.97
CA SER A 873 11.97 27.22 17.04
C SER A 873 10.52 26.79 16.77
N VAL A 874 10.25 26.11 15.64
CA VAL A 874 8.90 25.65 15.26
C VAL A 874 8.75 24.13 15.32
N GLU A 875 7.53 23.68 15.61
CA GLU A 875 7.18 22.27 15.64
C GLU A 875 7.13 21.67 14.23
N LYS A 876 7.70 20.47 14.07
CA LYS A 876 7.58 19.71 12.82
C LYS A 876 6.13 19.29 12.60
N ARG A 877 5.61 19.57 11.40
CA ARG A 877 4.25 19.24 10.99
C ARG A 877 4.22 17.94 10.19
N LYS A 878 3.61 16.90 10.76
CA LYS A 878 3.44 15.58 10.11
C LYS A 878 2.01 15.41 9.61
N ILE A 879 1.83 15.29 8.30
CA ILE A 879 0.53 15.00 7.68
C ILE A 879 0.38 13.47 7.58
N SER A 880 -0.58 12.89 8.31
CA SER A 880 -0.90 11.47 8.15
C SER A 880 -1.78 11.22 6.91
N TRP A 881 -1.93 9.95 6.49
CA TRP A 881 -2.89 9.60 5.44
C TRP A 881 -4.34 10.00 5.79
N LYS A 882 -4.72 9.92 7.08
CA LYS A 882 -6.03 10.35 7.56
C LYS A 882 -6.21 11.86 7.35
N ASP A 883 -5.19 12.65 7.69
CA ASP A 883 -5.21 14.10 7.50
C ASP A 883 -5.25 14.44 6.01
N LEU A 884 -4.38 13.82 5.21
CA LEU A 884 -4.29 14.05 3.77
C LEU A 884 -5.62 13.72 3.06
N TRP A 885 -6.35 12.71 3.51
CA TRP A 885 -7.69 12.38 3.01
C TRP A 885 -8.76 13.40 3.43
N ALA A 886 -8.68 13.92 4.66
CA ALA A 886 -9.62 14.91 5.17
C ALA A 886 -9.40 16.32 4.57
N MET A 887 -8.14 16.69 4.28
CA MET A 887 -7.77 18.02 3.78
C MET A 887 -8.35 18.31 2.39
N GLU A 888 -8.84 19.53 2.16
CA GLU A 888 -9.23 19.98 0.82
C GLU A 888 -8.03 20.02 -0.14
N ALA A 889 -8.25 19.70 -1.42
CA ALA A 889 -7.15 19.59 -2.38
C ALA A 889 -6.39 20.92 -2.58
N ARG A 890 -7.12 22.04 -2.60
CA ARG A 890 -6.52 23.39 -2.72
C ARG A 890 -5.70 23.75 -1.47
N ARG A 891 -6.17 23.31 -0.30
CA ARG A 891 -5.52 23.56 0.97
C ARG A 891 -4.19 22.82 1.04
N LEU A 892 -4.20 21.51 0.77
CA LEU A 892 -2.99 20.69 0.69
C LEU A 892 -1.97 21.25 -0.31
N SER A 893 -2.43 21.63 -1.51
CA SER A 893 -1.58 22.26 -2.52
C SER A 893 -0.98 23.58 -2.02
N PHE A 894 -1.77 24.41 -1.34
CA PHE A 894 -1.30 25.64 -0.72
C PHE A 894 -0.26 25.37 0.37
N SER A 895 -0.49 24.47 1.33
CA SER A 895 0.46 24.21 2.42
C SER A 895 1.81 23.75 1.89
N ILE A 896 1.83 22.85 0.89
CA ILE A 896 3.09 22.40 0.27
C ILE A 896 3.77 23.56 -0.47
N ARG A 897 3.04 24.26 -1.34
CA ARG A 897 3.62 25.34 -2.16
C ARG A 897 4.10 26.53 -1.33
N ALA A 898 3.37 26.87 -0.26
CA ALA A 898 3.73 27.94 0.64
C ALA A 898 5.00 27.59 1.42
N THR A 899 5.09 26.38 1.97
CA THR A 899 6.25 25.92 2.76
C THR A 899 7.56 26.02 1.97
N TYR A 900 7.53 25.62 0.70
CA TYR A 900 8.72 25.62 -0.17
C TYR A 900 8.82 26.85 -1.09
N ASP A 901 8.04 27.90 -0.84
CA ASP A 901 8.01 29.15 -1.63
C ASP A 901 7.95 28.94 -3.16
N VAL A 902 7.01 28.08 -3.60
CA VAL A 902 6.73 27.80 -5.02
C VAL A 902 5.30 28.21 -5.40
N LEU A 903 4.71 29.15 -4.66
CA LEU A 903 3.46 29.80 -5.03
C LEU A 903 3.70 30.80 -6.17
N PRO A 904 2.73 30.97 -7.11
CA PRO A 904 2.82 31.95 -8.19
C PRO A 904 2.54 33.38 -7.65
N THR A 905 3.49 33.89 -6.87
CA THR A 905 3.56 35.30 -6.45
C THR A 905 3.98 36.15 -7.64
N PRO A 906 3.63 37.45 -7.72
CA PRO A 906 4.12 38.33 -8.77
C PRO A 906 5.64 38.27 -8.95
N VAL A 907 6.43 38.27 -7.86
CA VAL A 907 7.89 38.11 -7.93
C VAL A 907 8.32 36.75 -8.53
N ASN A 908 7.65 35.64 -8.16
CA ASN A 908 7.97 34.34 -8.74
C ASN A 908 7.52 34.24 -10.21
N LEU A 909 6.39 34.87 -10.57
CA LEU A 909 5.89 34.92 -11.94
C LEU A 909 6.78 35.78 -12.83
N HIS A 910 7.29 36.90 -12.31
CA HIS A 910 8.34 37.69 -12.95
C HIS A 910 9.58 36.83 -13.23
N GLN A 911 10.06 36.10 -12.22
CA GLN A 911 11.21 35.21 -12.39
C GLN A 911 10.95 34.07 -13.39
N TRP A 912 9.73 33.54 -13.47
CA TRP A 912 9.41 32.40 -14.35
C TRP A 912 9.03 32.80 -15.77
N TYR A 913 8.43 33.98 -15.96
CA TYR A 913 7.74 34.38 -17.20
C TYR A 913 7.91 35.87 -17.56
N GLY A 914 8.62 36.67 -16.77
CA GLY A 914 8.79 38.12 -16.99
C GLY A 914 7.53 38.95 -16.72
N GLU A 915 6.54 38.42 -16.00
CA GLU A 915 5.35 39.18 -15.58
C GLU A 915 5.70 40.33 -14.61
N ASP A 916 4.79 41.29 -14.42
CA ASP A 916 4.95 42.38 -13.45
C ASP A 916 5.15 41.85 -12.00
N PRO A 917 6.24 42.23 -11.30
CA PRO A 917 6.50 41.78 -9.93
C PRO A 917 5.64 42.47 -8.86
N ASP A 918 4.81 43.45 -9.22
CA ASP A 918 4.15 44.32 -8.26
C ASP A 918 2.86 43.75 -7.65
N CYS A 919 2.57 44.23 -6.44
CA CYS A 919 1.36 43.91 -5.70
C CYS A 919 0.16 44.62 -6.31
N ALA A 920 -0.88 43.87 -6.69
CA ALA A 920 -2.13 44.44 -7.19
C ALA A 920 -2.87 45.37 -6.20
N LEU A 921 -2.46 45.43 -4.93
CA LEU A 921 -3.11 46.23 -3.89
C LEU A 921 -2.29 47.46 -3.43
N CYS A 922 -0.97 47.43 -3.58
CA CYS A 922 -0.10 48.49 -3.06
C CYS A 922 1.11 48.81 -3.95
N SER A 923 1.19 48.20 -5.14
CA SER A 923 2.22 48.45 -6.16
C SER A 923 3.67 48.31 -5.70
N MET A 924 3.92 47.48 -4.68
CA MET A 924 5.28 47.12 -4.24
C MET A 924 5.61 45.69 -4.70
N PRO A 925 6.89 45.33 -4.90
CA PRO A 925 7.28 43.97 -5.27
C PRO A 925 6.70 42.91 -4.32
N ALA A 926 5.83 42.04 -4.84
CA ALA A 926 5.01 41.14 -4.04
C ALA A 926 5.60 39.73 -3.99
N ASN A 927 6.49 39.48 -3.03
CA ASN A 927 6.89 38.13 -2.64
C ASN A 927 5.86 37.49 -1.68
N LEU A 928 6.07 36.23 -1.28
CA LEU A 928 5.11 35.53 -0.43
C LEU A 928 4.97 36.16 0.96
N ARG A 929 6.08 36.64 1.55
CA ARG A 929 6.09 37.37 2.84
C ARG A 929 5.29 38.66 2.75
N HIS A 930 5.42 39.40 1.66
CA HIS A 930 4.62 40.59 1.39
C HIS A 930 3.13 40.26 1.39
N ILE A 931 2.71 39.24 0.64
CA ILE A 931 1.28 38.90 0.49
C ILE A 931 0.66 38.38 1.80
N LEU A 932 1.39 37.60 2.59
CA LEU A 932 0.83 36.96 3.78
C LEU A 932 0.98 37.77 5.06
N THR A 933 1.93 38.70 5.14
CA THR A 933 2.19 39.47 6.37
C THR A 933 2.58 40.94 6.14
N GLY A 934 3.10 41.30 4.95
CA GLY A 934 3.78 42.59 4.75
C GLY A 934 3.02 43.66 3.96
N CYS A 935 1.92 43.34 3.28
CA CYS A 935 1.18 44.31 2.47
C CYS A 935 0.47 45.37 3.34
N LYS A 936 0.82 46.65 3.17
CA LYS A 936 0.24 47.79 3.89
C LYS A 936 -1.28 47.89 3.71
N THR A 937 -1.76 47.79 2.46
CA THR A 937 -3.21 47.81 2.15
C THR A 937 -3.96 46.65 2.80
N SER A 938 -3.35 45.46 2.87
CA SER A 938 -3.99 44.31 3.54
C SER A 938 -4.06 44.49 5.06
N LEU A 939 -3.07 45.17 5.65
CA LEU A 939 -3.07 45.52 7.07
C LEU A 939 -4.19 46.53 7.39
N THR A 940 -4.30 47.63 6.63
CA THR A 940 -5.34 48.67 6.85
C THR A 940 -6.75 48.12 6.62
N GLN A 941 -6.93 47.19 5.69
CA GLN A 941 -8.21 46.51 5.47
C GLN A 941 -8.55 45.46 6.54
N GLY A 942 -7.72 45.25 7.56
CA GLY A 942 -7.97 44.30 8.65
C GLY A 942 -7.86 42.82 8.25
N ARG A 943 -7.20 42.51 7.12
CA ARG A 943 -7.09 41.12 6.62
C ARG A 943 -6.28 40.22 7.54
N TYR A 944 -5.17 40.75 8.06
CA TYR A 944 -4.30 40.02 8.99
C TYR A 944 -4.92 39.90 10.38
N THR A 945 -5.63 40.94 10.83
CA THR A 945 -6.44 40.91 12.06
C THR A 945 -7.50 39.83 11.99
N TRP A 946 -8.17 39.68 10.84
CA TRP A 946 -9.12 38.57 10.65
C TRP A 946 -8.45 37.20 10.81
N ARG A 947 -7.26 36.97 10.23
CA ARG A 947 -6.51 35.71 10.44
C ARG A 947 -6.14 35.52 11.91
N HIS A 948 -5.60 36.54 12.56
CA HIS A 948 -5.23 36.51 13.98
C HIS A 948 -6.44 36.10 14.83
N ASN A 949 -7.60 36.72 14.62
CA ASN A 949 -8.84 36.37 15.33
C ASN A 949 -9.29 34.92 15.12
N GLN A 950 -9.07 34.32 13.93
CA GLN A 950 -9.38 32.90 13.71
C GLN A 950 -8.48 31.99 14.54
N VAL A 951 -7.20 32.33 14.65
CA VAL A 951 -6.23 31.57 15.45
C VAL A 951 -6.53 31.75 16.94
N LEU A 952 -6.81 32.99 17.37
CA LEU A 952 -7.16 33.33 18.75
C LEU A 952 -8.39 32.56 19.23
N LYS A 953 -9.45 32.47 18.41
CA LYS A 953 -10.65 31.69 18.72
C LYS A 953 -10.35 30.22 19.04
N ASN A 954 -9.48 29.59 18.24
CA ASN A 954 -9.13 28.17 18.43
C ASN A 954 -8.25 27.97 19.67
N LEU A 955 -7.31 28.89 19.93
CA LEU A 955 -6.47 28.85 21.12
C LEU A 955 -7.29 29.08 22.39
N ALA A 956 -8.12 30.12 22.40
CA ALA A 956 -8.99 30.46 23.52
C ALA A 956 -9.96 29.31 23.82
N SER A 957 -10.56 28.70 22.79
CA SER A 957 -11.42 27.54 23.01
C SER A 957 -10.68 26.38 23.68
N ALA A 958 -9.46 26.06 23.27
CA ALA A 958 -8.69 24.98 23.87
C ALA A 958 -8.30 25.27 25.34
N LEU A 959 -7.96 26.53 25.64
CA LEU A 959 -7.62 26.95 27.00
C LEU A 959 -8.86 27.00 27.91
N GLU A 960 -9.99 27.45 27.38
CA GLU A 960 -11.26 27.52 28.09
C GLU A 960 -11.77 26.13 28.48
N ASP A 961 -11.72 25.16 27.54
CA ASP A 961 -12.09 23.77 27.82
C ASP A 961 -11.27 23.19 28.99
N LYS A 962 -9.96 23.48 29.02
CA LYS A 962 -9.07 23.03 30.10
C LYS A 962 -9.34 23.77 31.41
N ARG A 963 -9.56 25.08 31.37
CA ARG A 963 -9.90 25.90 32.55
C ARG A 963 -11.20 25.42 33.18
N ALA A 964 -12.26 25.29 32.39
CA ALA A 964 -13.56 24.81 32.85
C ALA A 964 -13.47 23.40 33.46
N ALA A 965 -12.76 22.48 32.80
CA ALA A 965 -12.52 21.14 33.32
C ALA A 965 -11.66 21.12 34.59
N THR A 966 -10.83 22.13 34.82
CA THR A 966 -10.00 22.22 36.04
C THR A 966 -10.79 22.81 37.20
N ASN A 967 -11.60 23.85 36.96
CA ASN A 967 -12.43 24.46 37.98
C ASN A 967 -13.57 23.54 38.47
N SER A 968 -14.00 22.57 37.65
CA SER A 968 -15.00 21.57 38.05
C SER A 968 -14.44 20.44 38.92
N LEU A 969 -13.10 20.37 39.12
CA LEU A 969 -12.50 19.38 40.00
C LEU A 969 -12.70 19.76 41.48
N PRO A 970 -12.68 18.78 42.41
CA PRO A 970 -12.69 19.06 43.84
C PRO A 970 -11.56 20.01 44.26
N PRO A 971 -11.72 20.77 45.36
CA PRO A 971 -10.68 21.64 45.89
C PRO A 971 -9.37 20.85 46.05
N PRO A 972 -8.22 21.43 45.71
CA PRO A 972 -6.95 20.77 45.97
C PRO A 972 -6.84 20.50 47.48
N ALA A 973 -6.61 19.23 47.85
CA ALA A 973 -6.37 18.88 49.25
C ALA A 973 -5.20 19.72 49.76
N ALA A 974 -5.35 20.31 50.95
CA ALA A 974 -4.27 21.05 51.61
C ALA A 974 -3.02 20.16 51.58
N SER A 975 -1.96 20.65 50.95
CA SER A 975 -0.71 19.90 50.84
C SER A 975 -0.21 19.61 52.25
N HIS A 976 -0.32 18.36 52.69
CA HIS A 976 0.49 17.91 53.82
C HIS A 976 1.96 18.16 53.46
N PRO A 977 2.79 18.69 54.39
CA PRO A 977 4.21 18.84 54.16
C PRO A 977 4.75 17.48 53.72
N LEU A 978 5.56 17.47 52.66
CA LEU A 978 6.25 16.29 52.20
C LEU A 978 6.92 15.62 53.41
N ARG A 979 6.38 14.48 53.87
CA ARG A 979 7.08 13.61 54.82
C ARG A 979 8.40 13.24 54.14
N THR A 980 9.50 13.81 54.63
CA THR A 980 10.83 13.29 54.38
C THR A 980 10.86 11.90 54.99
N ASN A 981 10.62 10.88 54.18
CA ASN A 981 10.78 9.50 54.61
C ASN A 981 12.27 9.28 54.87
N PHE A 982 12.67 9.29 56.14
CA PHE A 982 13.97 8.79 56.57
C PHE A 982 14.03 7.29 56.20
N VAL A 983 14.97 6.94 55.33
CA VAL A 983 15.26 5.54 54.99
C VAL A 983 16.29 5.04 56.01
N ARG A 984 15.93 4.03 56.80
CA ARG A 984 16.90 3.34 57.67
C ARG A 984 17.98 2.68 56.81
N GLU A 985 19.23 2.73 57.29
CA GLU A 985 20.38 2.07 56.69
C GLU A 985 20.06 0.60 56.39
N GLY A 986 20.25 0.18 55.14
CA GLY A 986 19.97 -1.20 54.67
C GLY A 986 18.60 -1.44 53.99
N ALA A 987 17.65 -0.50 54.01
CA ALA A 987 16.37 -0.69 53.30
C ALA A 987 16.46 -0.33 51.81
N LYS A 988 16.06 -1.26 50.92
CA LYS A 988 16.02 -1.02 49.46
C LYS A 988 15.04 0.13 49.15
N PRO A 989 15.48 1.18 48.42
CA PRO A 989 14.61 2.30 48.11
C PRO A 989 13.42 1.83 47.26
N PRO A 990 12.20 2.36 47.47
CA PRO A 990 11.09 2.10 46.57
C PRO A 990 11.49 2.55 45.17
N LYS A 991 11.21 1.71 44.16
CA LYS A 991 11.51 2.01 42.75
C LYS A 991 10.96 3.40 42.43
N ARG A 992 11.85 4.39 42.26
CA ARG A 992 11.49 5.71 41.74
C ARG A 992 10.93 5.51 40.33
N GLY A 993 9.63 5.34 40.21
CA GLY A 993 8.94 5.77 39.00
C GLY A 993 9.19 7.27 38.91
N SER A 994 10.08 7.69 38.01
CA SER A 994 10.31 9.10 37.71
C SER A 994 9.02 9.65 37.10
N THR A 995 8.09 10.05 37.95
CA THR A 995 6.97 10.89 37.56
C THR A 995 7.48 12.28 37.90
N PRO A 996 7.86 13.10 36.89
CA PRO A 996 8.31 14.46 37.16
C PRO A 996 7.20 15.16 37.95
N LEU A 997 7.54 15.86 39.04
CA LEU A 997 6.61 16.73 39.77
C LEU A 997 5.71 17.45 38.76
N GLU A 998 4.39 17.23 38.86
CA GLU A 998 3.42 17.70 37.88
C GLU A 998 3.47 19.22 37.73
N ARG A 999 4.14 19.72 36.69
CA ARG A 999 3.98 21.09 36.18
C ARG A 999 2.64 21.23 35.46
N ASP A 1000 1.53 21.15 36.17
CA ASP A 1000 0.22 21.61 35.68
C ASP A 1000 -0.18 22.81 36.54
N GLN A 1001 0.13 24.01 36.07
CA GLN A 1001 -0.06 25.21 36.87
C GLN A 1001 -1.54 25.49 37.15
N LEU A 1002 -2.45 25.08 36.26
CA LEU A 1002 -3.88 25.26 36.47
C LEU A 1002 -4.42 24.39 37.59
N ARG A 1003 -3.81 23.23 37.88
CA ARG A 1003 -4.26 22.35 38.97
C ARG A 1003 -4.11 22.95 40.37
N LEU A 1004 -3.33 24.02 40.52
CA LEU A 1004 -3.05 24.66 41.81
C LEU A 1004 -4.28 25.37 42.41
N ALA A 1005 -5.29 25.69 41.60
CA ALA A 1005 -6.52 26.35 42.07
C ALA A 1005 -7.77 25.94 41.27
N ARG A 1006 -8.94 26.40 41.72
CA ARG A 1006 -10.26 26.14 41.09
C ARG A 1006 -11.02 27.41 40.72
N ASP A 1007 -10.44 28.57 40.98
CA ASP A 1007 -11.04 29.89 40.74
C ASP A 1007 -10.45 30.58 39.50
N TRP A 1008 -9.82 29.83 38.60
CA TRP A 1008 -9.21 30.41 37.40
C TRP A 1008 -10.26 31.08 36.52
N LYS A 1009 -10.03 32.35 36.19
CA LYS A 1009 -10.82 33.15 35.25
C LYS A 1009 -10.00 33.43 34.00
N MET A 1010 -10.66 33.54 32.85
CA MET A 1010 -10.03 33.85 31.57
C MET A 1010 -10.84 34.89 30.81
N LEU A 1011 -10.14 35.87 30.23
CA LEU A 1011 -10.68 36.81 29.25
C LEU A 1011 -9.89 36.66 27.95
N ALA A 1012 -10.57 36.76 26.80
CA ALA A 1012 -9.97 36.74 25.48
C ALA A 1012 -10.55 37.86 24.61
N ASP A 1013 -9.71 38.56 23.85
CA ASP A 1013 -10.09 39.70 23.00
C ASP A 1013 -10.76 39.22 21.70
N ILE A 1014 -11.96 38.65 21.82
CA ILE A 1014 -12.73 38.08 20.71
C ILE A 1014 -14.03 38.87 20.54
N GLY A 1015 -14.00 39.91 19.69
CA GLY A 1015 -15.19 40.65 19.25
C GLY A 1015 -15.76 41.69 20.24
N ARG A 1016 -15.24 41.75 21.47
CA ARG A 1016 -15.46 42.85 22.44
C ARG A 1016 -14.09 43.30 22.93
N GLN A 1017 -13.89 44.61 23.15
CA GLN A 1017 -12.63 45.13 23.67
C GLN A 1017 -12.35 44.52 25.06
N LEU A 1018 -11.31 43.70 25.16
CA LEU A 1018 -10.85 43.17 26.44
C LEU A 1018 -10.43 44.33 27.36
N VAL A 1019 -11.01 44.39 28.55
CA VAL A 1019 -10.60 45.30 29.64
C VAL A 1019 -9.77 44.48 30.62
N PHE A 1020 -8.54 44.93 30.90
CA PHE A 1020 -7.65 44.24 31.84
C PHE A 1020 -8.27 44.24 33.25
N PRO A 1021 -8.21 43.14 34.02
CA PRO A 1021 -8.83 43.09 35.34
C PRO A 1021 -8.27 44.21 36.26
N PRO A 1022 -9.10 45.17 36.70
CA PRO A 1022 -8.62 46.32 37.48
C PRO A 1022 -8.08 45.92 38.85
N GLU A 1023 -8.46 44.74 39.35
CA GLU A 1023 -7.93 44.13 40.58
C GLU A 1023 -6.46 43.69 40.50
N ILE A 1024 -5.88 43.67 39.30
CA ILE A 1024 -4.47 43.30 39.07
C ILE A 1024 -3.66 44.56 38.82
N ALA A 1025 -4.05 45.34 37.82
CA ALA A 1025 -3.42 46.62 37.44
C ALA A 1025 -4.41 47.44 36.59
N THR A 1026 -4.27 48.77 36.60
CA THR A 1026 -5.05 49.66 35.73
C THR A 1026 -4.20 50.02 34.53
N THR A 1027 -4.56 49.52 33.35
CA THR A 1027 -3.75 49.73 32.15
C THR A 1027 -4.61 49.99 30.91
N THR A 1028 -4.06 50.74 29.97
CA THR A 1028 -4.61 50.92 28.62
C THR A 1028 -4.17 49.81 27.67
N LEU A 1029 -3.19 48.99 28.07
CA LEU A 1029 -2.69 47.86 27.29
C LEU A 1029 -3.74 46.75 27.20
N ARG A 1030 -3.83 46.12 26.03
CA ARG A 1030 -4.85 45.10 25.70
C ARG A 1030 -4.16 43.83 25.22
N PRO A 1031 -3.81 42.91 26.13
CA PRO A 1031 -3.33 41.60 25.74
C PRO A 1031 -4.46 40.78 25.10
N ASP A 1032 -4.10 39.88 24.19
CA ASP A 1032 -5.08 39.04 23.50
C ASP A 1032 -5.84 38.11 24.46
N MET A 1033 -5.20 37.64 25.53
CA MET A 1033 -5.83 36.85 26.57
C MET A 1033 -5.20 37.11 27.95
N VAL A 1034 -6.02 37.03 29.00
CA VAL A 1034 -5.60 37.11 30.40
C VAL A 1034 -6.20 35.94 31.16
N LEU A 1035 -5.38 35.19 31.88
CA LEU A 1035 -5.79 34.03 32.67
C LEU A 1035 -5.27 34.20 34.10
N TRP A 1036 -6.14 34.27 35.10
CA TRP A 1036 -5.74 34.58 36.48
C TRP A 1036 -6.53 33.82 37.54
N SER A 1037 -5.94 33.69 38.73
CA SER A 1037 -6.56 33.11 39.93
C SER A 1037 -6.36 34.08 41.10
N ARG A 1038 -7.45 34.41 41.80
CA ARG A 1038 -7.41 35.32 42.95
C ARG A 1038 -6.81 34.63 44.17
N SER A 1039 -7.14 33.35 44.38
CA SER A 1039 -6.66 32.54 45.50
C SER A 1039 -5.13 32.38 45.49
N LEU A 1040 -4.52 32.25 44.31
CA LEU A 1040 -3.07 32.12 44.17
C LEU A 1040 -2.35 33.46 43.94
N LYS A 1041 -3.09 34.57 43.79
CA LYS A 1041 -2.59 35.84 43.24
C LYS A 1041 -1.68 35.62 42.03
N LYS A 1042 -2.12 34.81 41.05
CA LYS A 1042 -1.33 34.46 39.87
C LYS A 1042 -2.02 34.88 38.58
N VAL A 1043 -1.28 35.46 37.63
CA VAL A 1043 -1.79 35.91 36.33
C VAL A 1043 -0.85 35.54 35.18
N PHE A 1044 -1.42 35.05 34.09
CA PHE A 1044 -0.76 34.87 32.79
C PHE A 1044 -1.29 35.90 31.80
N ILE A 1045 -0.37 36.68 31.24
CA ILE A 1045 -0.64 37.60 30.14
C ILE A 1045 -0.25 36.87 28.85
N ILE A 1046 -1.22 36.51 28.02
CA ILE A 1046 -1.01 35.71 26.82
C ILE A 1046 -1.25 36.59 25.59
N GLU A 1047 -0.23 36.75 24.77
CA GLU A 1047 -0.27 37.59 23.55
C GLU A 1047 -0.03 36.71 22.32
N LEU A 1048 -1.01 36.65 21.42
CA LEU A 1048 -0.92 35.90 20.17
C LEU A 1048 -0.28 36.75 19.07
N THR A 1049 0.65 36.16 18.34
CA THR A 1049 1.17 36.72 17.11
C THR A 1049 1.19 35.68 16.00
N VAL A 1050 0.91 36.13 14.77
CA VAL A 1050 0.94 35.29 13.57
C VAL A 1050 2.02 35.79 12.60
N PRO A 1051 3.31 35.58 12.92
CA PRO A 1051 4.43 36.15 12.17
C PRO A 1051 4.75 35.33 10.91
N TRP A 1052 5.69 35.85 10.12
CA TRP A 1052 6.44 35.03 9.18
C TRP A 1052 7.35 34.05 9.95
N GLU A 1053 7.51 32.82 9.47
CA GLU A 1053 8.20 31.76 10.21
C GLU A 1053 9.65 32.12 10.61
N ASP A 1054 10.38 32.84 9.76
CA ASP A 1054 11.76 33.27 10.08
C ASP A 1054 11.82 34.30 11.23
N SER A 1055 10.71 35.00 11.51
CA SER A 1055 10.64 36.05 12.54
C SER A 1055 9.90 35.57 13.80
N VAL A 1056 9.78 34.26 14.02
CA VAL A 1056 9.11 33.71 15.20
C VAL A 1056 9.86 34.12 16.49
N ASP A 1057 11.18 33.96 16.53
CA ASP A 1057 11.97 34.30 17.73
C ASP A 1057 12.02 35.81 17.98
N GLU A 1058 12.20 36.61 16.93
CA GLU A 1058 12.12 38.08 17.00
C GLU A 1058 10.74 38.55 17.50
N ALA A 1059 9.68 37.88 17.07
CA ALA A 1059 8.32 38.19 17.51
C ALA A 1059 8.10 37.82 18.98
N TYR A 1060 8.66 36.70 19.45
CA TYR A 1060 8.61 36.28 20.85
C TYR A 1060 9.21 37.36 21.76
N GLU A 1061 10.46 37.76 21.52
CA GLU A 1061 11.17 38.75 22.35
C GLU A 1061 10.45 40.10 22.36
N ARG A 1062 10.07 40.61 21.19
CA ARG A 1062 9.34 41.87 21.07
C ARG A 1062 8.01 41.86 21.82
N LYS A 1063 7.28 40.75 21.81
CA LYS A 1063 5.99 40.63 22.52
C LYS A 1063 6.17 40.40 24.01
N HIS A 1064 7.24 39.72 24.42
CA HIS A 1064 7.60 39.57 25.82
C HIS A 1064 7.93 40.93 26.46
N LEU A 1065 8.76 41.74 25.78
CA LEU A 1065 9.16 43.07 26.25
C LEU A 1065 8.00 44.07 26.31
N ARG A 1066 7.03 43.99 25.39
CA ARG A 1066 5.86 44.89 25.33
C ARG A 1066 5.05 44.93 26.65
N TYR A 1067 5.00 43.83 27.38
CA TYR A 1067 4.22 43.73 28.62
C TYR A 1067 5.12 43.60 29.86
N ALA A 1068 6.43 43.87 29.74
CA ALA A 1068 7.37 43.77 30.85
C ALA A 1068 7.01 44.75 31.98
N ASP A 1069 6.70 46.01 31.65
CA ASP A 1069 6.34 47.04 32.62
C ASP A 1069 5.02 46.73 33.32
N LEU A 1070 3.99 46.31 32.56
CA LEU A 1070 2.70 45.88 33.12
C LEU A 1070 2.88 44.66 34.06
N ALA A 1071 3.75 43.73 33.70
CA ALA A 1071 4.06 42.59 34.54
C ALA A 1071 4.83 42.99 35.80
N ALA A 1072 5.69 44.01 35.74
CA ALA A 1072 6.39 44.56 36.90
C ALA A 1072 5.41 45.28 37.84
N GLU A 1073 4.49 46.08 37.31
CA GLU A 1073 3.43 46.75 38.08
C GLU A 1073 2.51 45.74 38.79
N ALA A 1074 2.05 44.71 38.08
CA ALA A 1074 1.24 43.66 38.68
C ALA A 1074 2.00 42.91 39.80
N ARG A 1075 3.31 42.68 39.64
CA ARG A 1075 4.16 42.11 40.70
C ARG A 1075 4.31 43.04 41.90
N HIS A 1076 4.42 44.35 41.67
CA HIS A 1076 4.44 45.35 42.73
C HIS A 1076 3.13 45.33 43.54
N HIS A 1077 1.99 45.09 42.89
CA HIS A 1077 0.69 44.87 43.55
C HIS A 1077 0.52 43.46 44.17
N GLY A 1078 1.59 42.68 44.27
CA GLY A 1078 1.61 41.37 44.93
C GLY A 1078 1.07 40.21 44.08
N TRP A 1079 0.97 40.36 42.75
CA TRP A 1079 0.58 39.30 41.83
C TRP A 1079 1.79 38.61 41.18
N ASN A 1080 1.83 37.27 41.21
CA ASN A 1080 2.78 36.48 40.44
C ASN A 1080 2.41 36.52 38.94
N THR A 1081 3.11 37.35 38.17
CA THR A 1081 2.80 37.64 36.77
C THR A 1081 3.78 37.00 35.79
N GLU A 1082 3.27 36.20 34.86
CA GLU A 1082 4.02 35.60 33.75
C GLU A 1082 3.52 36.12 32.38
N VAL A 1083 4.42 36.70 31.58
CA VAL A 1083 4.13 37.08 30.18
C VAL A 1083 4.44 35.89 29.28
N ARG A 1084 3.45 35.45 28.50
CA ARG A 1084 3.51 34.24 27.67
C ARG A 1084 3.13 34.56 26.22
N PRO A 1085 4.07 35.02 25.40
CA PRO A 1085 3.86 35.13 23.96
C PRO A 1085 3.50 33.79 23.33
N VAL A 1086 2.59 33.82 22.35
CA VAL A 1086 2.12 32.67 21.58
C VAL A 1086 2.33 32.95 20.10
N GLU A 1087 3.27 32.23 19.49
CA GLU A 1087 3.59 32.38 18.09
C GLU A 1087 3.02 31.22 17.27
N VAL A 1088 2.36 31.58 16.18
CA VAL A 1088 1.90 30.64 15.16
C VAL A 1088 2.28 31.22 13.81
N GLY A 1089 3.27 30.63 13.14
CA GLY A 1089 3.68 31.04 11.80
C GLY A 1089 2.49 31.12 10.83
N CYS A 1090 2.50 32.12 9.95
CA CYS A 1090 1.41 32.40 9.02
C CYS A 1090 1.08 31.22 8.09
N ARG A 1091 2.02 30.30 7.82
CA ARG A 1091 1.84 29.07 7.04
C ARG A 1091 1.30 27.90 7.89
N GLY A 1092 1.10 28.13 9.19
CA GLY A 1092 0.53 27.20 10.15
C GLY A 1092 1.55 26.38 10.94
N PHE A 1093 2.81 26.82 11.04
CA PHE A 1093 3.81 26.17 11.90
C PHE A 1093 3.77 26.79 13.31
N VAL A 1094 3.47 25.97 14.31
CA VAL A 1094 3.32 26.42 15.70
C VAL A 1094 4.69 26.46 16.37
N ALA A 1095 4.99 27.52 17.12
CA ALA A 1095 6.25 27.62 17.84
C ALA A 1095 6.34 26.65 19.04
N THR A 1096 7.57 26.25 19.37
CA THR A 1096 7.85 25.37 20.51
C THR A 1096 7.50 26.03 21.86
N SER A 1097 7.59 27.35 21.96
CA SER A 1097 7.10 28.20 23.06
C SER A 1097 5.61 27.98 23.33
N THR A 1098 4.79 28.02 22.28
CA THR A 1098 3.34 27.76 22.32
C THR A 1098 3.04 26.34 22.79
N THR A 1099 3.76 25.35 22.27
CA THR A 1099 3.65 23.95 22.74
C THR A 1099 3.97 23.84 24.23
N ARG A 1100 5.02 24.53 24.70
CA ARG A 1100 5.40 24.54 26.11
C ARG A 1100 4.34 25.20 26.98
N LEU A 1101 3.76 26.32 26.56
CA LEU A 1101 2.63 26.97 27.24
C LEU A 1101 1.46 26.01 27.45
N LEU A 1102 1.00 25.35 26.38
CA LEU A 1102 -0.09 24.39 26.49
C LEU A 1102 0.23 23.28 27.50
N ARG A 1103 1.48 22.81 27.51
CA ARG A 1103 1.95 21.77 28.45
C ARG A 1103 1.95 22.26 29.89
N ASP A 1104 2.44 23.47 30.14
CA ASP A 1104 2.55 24.08 31.47
C ASP A 1104 1.16 24.37 32.07
N LEU A 1105 0.19 24.71 31.22
CA LEU A 1105 -1.22 24.85 31.57
C LEU A 1105 -1.98 23.51 31.59
N GLY A 1106 -1.27 22.38 31.56
CA GLY A 1106 -1.88 21.06 31.75
C GLY A 1106 -2.59 20.46 30.54
N ILE A 1107 -2.47 21.06 29.35
CA ILE A 1107 -2.91 20.49 28.08
C ILE A 1107 -1.80 19.60 27.54
N LYS A 1108 -1.95 18.29 27.75
CA LYS A 1108 -0.91 17.27 27.46
C LYS A 1108 -1.45 16.19 26.52
N GLY A 1109 -0.56 15.39 25.96
CA GLY A 1109 -0.92 14.19 25.18
C GLY A 1109 -1.80 14.47 23.96
N GLN A 1110 -2.95 13.79 23.87
CA GLN A 1110 -3.87 13.91 22.73
C GLN A 1110 -4.51 15.29 22.64
N SER A 1111 -4.92 15.89 23.76
CA SER A 1111 -5.50 17.24 23.79
C SER A 1111 -4.51 18.29 23.28
N GLN A 1112 -3.23 18.17 23.65
CA GLN A 1112 -2.17 19.04 23.14
C GLN A 1112 -2.01 18.95 21.63
N ARG A 1113 -1.96 17.72 21.09
CA ARG A 1113 -1.86 17.49 19.64
C ARG A 1113 -3.10 18.04 18.91
N SER A 1114 -4.28 17.90 19.49
CA SER A 1114 -5.53 18.46 18.93
C SER A 1114 -5.51 19.98 18.93
N ALA A 1115 -5.10 20.63 20.03
CA ALA A 1115 -5.00 22.08 20.14
C ALA A 1115 -3.97 22.66 19.15
N ILE A 1116 -2.76 22.11 19.11
CA ILE A 1116 -1.71 22.50 18.14
C ILE A 1116 -2.23 22.36 16.71
N LYS A 1117 -2.92 21.24 16.42
CA LYS A 1117 -3.52 21.02 15.11
C LYS A 1117 -4.58 22.08 14.80
N ALA A 1118 -5.54 22.33 15.68
CA ALA A 1118 -6.60 23.33 15.44
C ALA A 1118 -6.04 24.73 15.16
N VAL A 1119 -5.08 25.18 15.97
CA VAL A 1119 -4.40 26.47 15.84
C VAL A 1119 -3.59 26.54 14.52
N SER A 1120 -2.82 25.49 14.21
CA SER A 1120 -2.08 25.34 12.94
C SER A 1120 -3.02 25.41 11.74
N GLU A 1121 -4.14 24.70 11.80
CA GLU A 1121 -5.11 24.62 10.71
C GLU A 1121 -5.84 25.94 10.49
N ALA A 1122 -6.16 26.67 11.57
CA ALA A 1122 -6.77 27.99 11.49
C ALA A 1122 -5.83 28.99 10.80
N ALA A 1123 -4.55 29.05 11.22
CA ALA A 1123 -3.56 29.95 10.61
C ALA A 1123 -3.36 29.65 9.13
N GLU A 1124 -3.16 28.38 8.78
CA GLU A 1124 -2.97 27.94 7.39
C GLU A 1124 -4.22 28.21 6.53
N GLY A 1125 -5.41 27.83 7.02
CA GLY A 1125 -6.66 27.99 6.29
C GLY A 1125 -7.00 29.45 6.03
N SER A 1126 -6.81 30.31 7.03
CA SER A 1126 -6.96 31.75 6.89
C SER A 1126 -5.94 32.34 5.92
N SER A 1127 -4.67 31.93 5.98
CA SER A 1127 -3.64 32.38 5.03
C SER A 1127 -3.92 31.92 3.60
N GLN A 1128 -4.46 30.71 3.41
CA GLN A 1128 -4.92 30.25 2.11
C GLN A 1128 -6.05 31.14 1.57
N TRP A 1129 -6.98 31.55 2.44
CA TRP A 1129 -8.06 32.45 2.06
C TRP A 1129 -7.53 33.83 1.64
N LEU A 1130 -6.61 34.39 2.43
CA LEU A 1130 -5.91 35.64 2.08
C LEU A 1130 -5.19 35.53 0.74
N TRP A 1131 -4.49 34.42 0.51
CA TRP A 1131 -3.84 34.13 -0.76
C TRP A 1131 -4.81 34.13 -1.94
N MET A 1132 -5.99 33.52 -1.78
CA MET A 1132 -7.02 33.50 -2.82
C MET A 1132 -7.59 34.89 -3.11
N LYS A 1133 -7.61 35.78 -2.11
CA LYS A 1133 -8.14 37.15 -2.16
C LYS A 1133 -7.08 38.23 -2.43
N ARG A 1134 -5.84 37.86 -2.68
CA ARG A 1134 -4.70 38.79 -2.84
C ARG A 1134 -4.83 39.82 -3.97
N LYS A 1135 -5.70 39.56 -4.96
CA LYS A 1135 -5.96 40.48 -6.09
C LYS A 1135 -7.28 41.24 -5.95
N ASP A 1136 -8.11 40.91 -4.97
CA ASP A 1136 -9.42 41.55 -4.79
C ASP A 1136 -9.21 42.88 -4.05
N PRO A 1137 -9.58 44.03 -4.61
CA PRO A 1137 -9.36 45.34 -3.98
C PRO A 1137 -10.28 45.55 -2.76
N SER A 1138 -11.47 44.95 -2.75
CA SER A 1138 -12.38 44.96 -1.61
C SER A 1138 -12.17 43.76 -0.68
N TRP A 1139 -12.28 43.99 0.62
CA TRP A 1139 -12.21 42.95 1.65
C TRP A 1139 -13.55 42.75 2.33
N ALA A 1140 -14.09 41.53 2.23
CA ALA A 1140 -15.21 41.09 3.03
C ALA A 1140 -14.84 39.73 3.65
N PRO A 1141 -14.81 39.60 4.98
CA PRO A 1141 -14.60 38.31 5.64
C PRO A 1141 -15.74 37.34 5.29
N LYS A 1142 -15.42 36.05 5.23
CA LYS A 1142 -16.36 35.00 4.86
C LYS A 1142 -17.12 34.45 6.07
#